data_AF-A0A8H4IVE5-F1
#
_entry.id   AF-A0A8H4IVE5-F1
#
_cell.length_a   1.000
_cell.length_b   1.000
_cell.length_c   1.000
_cell.angle_alpha   90.00
_cell.angle_beta   90.00
_cell.angle_gamma   90.00
#
_symmetry.space_group_name_H-M   'P 1'
#
loop_
_entity.id
_entity.type
_entity.pdbx_description
1 polymer ?
#
loop_
_entity_poly.entity_id
_entity_poly.type
_entity_poly.pdbx_seq_one_letter_code
_entity_poly.pdbx_strand_id
1 'polypeptide(L)'
;MLPLIYFCLHALALYTHIPPIAAQSPPNHCSTNATYLQLSDPPYENYFYSDCNASTQVVVTSPLPDSNLTVIGPRLLVQAPIPSVGAVVFFSSPDGANGSLAIALQNLTDQQRTLGPFYQPATNGSNPQVGIAGIISLNDSAVLETAILGSIRTIRDFTEGPSILVPTIQDANKITDDGAGGVSISRLWLDNVTTTSLTFTPSQATAGGFITIDNATLRFKPGNYSFTASFNYPQLDQLSPQQVLNNASQSLIAQNSEQLDSLAFLSYTDKLLAGAWRFLTYFGRDSMISFLLLQPILSEGEGSAIEAVISAVLERINRTDGSVCHEETIGDYATYLNLQQDIYNTAPQYDYKMIDTDFLLPIAMHEYFVRSAVGRERKDAFFATQATVDPANAGLDYEALALISAEKIMNITAAFAIQGGQVKENLIHLKDGQVVGQWRDSTYGIGGGRIPYDVNTALVPAALRAISALSAEGFFPTKIDWMDTASQYAQVWEDNTLHFFEVDIAAEEAQTLVQSYVDESGFAGSASVDNITSNVRFHGLALDGNNAQRIVRVMNTDDCFRLFLLNSTNQTQLTAFLDQTADNIIRPFPLGLSTSIGVFVANPAYGGDPVYAANFTNNAYHGTVVWSWQLSMLAAGLERQLDRCTSTAHVPDFCSDMAVHPKVLRAYNHLWDLIDANSAYLSSEVWSWVYSGDDFVYTPLGALPPPPGQSPTESNIRQLWSLTFLTVKRNQAFR
;
A
#
# COMPACT_ATOMS: atom_id res chain seq x y z
N MET A 1 -12.67 -38.31 6.83
CA MET A 1 -11.76 -39.26 7.51
C MET A 1 -11.05 -40.11 6.47
N LEU A 2 -9.84 -39.70 6.08
CA LEU A 2 -8.75 -40.51 5.51
C LEU A 2 -7.55 -39.56 5.35
N PRO A 3 -6.38 -39.85 5.93
CA PRO A 3 -5.29 -38.89 6.07
C PRO A 3 -4.27 -39.00 4.91
N LEU A 4 -3.76 -37.86 4.44
CA LEU A 4 -2.56 -37.81 3.59
C LEU A 4 -1.32 -37.66 4.47
N ILE A 5 -0.40 -38.60 4.28
CA ILE A 5 0.92 -38.69 4.91
C ILE A 5 1.88 -37.77 4.15
N TYR A 6 2.42 -36.75 4.81
CA TYR A 6 3.55 -35.97 4.30
C TYR A 6 4.85 -36.49 4.94
N PHE A 7 5.78 -36.92 4.09
CA PHE A 7 7.13 -37.30 4.49
C PHE A 7 7.93 -36.05 4.84
N CYS A 8 8.45 -36.02 6.06
CA CYS A 8 9.29 -34.94 6.60
C CYS A 8 10.77 -35.35 6.45
N LEU A 9 11.49 -34.76 5.51
CA LEU A 9 12.96 -34.86 5.47
C LEU A 9 13.55 -33.78 6.39
N HIS A 10 14.03 -34.20 7.56
CA HIS A 10 14.80 -33.37 8.48
C HIS A 10 16.22 -33.15 7.94
N ALA A 11 16.52 -31.95 7.49
CA ALA A 11 17.90 -31.47 7.38
C ALA A 11 18.27 -30.75 8.69
N LEU A 12 19.10 -31.39 9.52
CA LEU A 12 19.76 -30.72 10.64
C LEU A 12 20.77 -29.71 10.08
N ALA A 13 20.39 -28.43 10.07
CA ALA A 13 21.34 -27.33 9.92
C ALA A 13 21.75 -26.86 11.32
N LEU A 14 23.03 -27.00 11.67
CA LEU A 14 23.62 -26.37 12.85
C LEU A 14 23.61 -24.85 12.63
N TYR A 15 22.69 -24.15 13.28
CA TYR A 15 22.64 -22.69 13.31
C TYR A 15 23.68 -22.16 14.31
N THR A 16 24.72 -21.52 13.79
CA THR A 16 25.56 -20.60 14.56
C THR A 16 24.81 -19.28 14.70
N HIS A 17 24.65 -18.78 15.94
CA HIS A 17 24.20 -17.42 16.20
C HIS A 17 25.11 -16.43 15.46
N ILE A 18 24.62 -15.87 14.36
CA ILE A 18 25.21 -14.68 13.74
C ILE A 18 24.60 -13.50 14.51
N PRO A 19 25.41 -12.70 15.22
CA PRO A 19 24.90 -11.49 15.86
C PRO A 19 24.42 -10.51 14.77
N PRO A 20 23.37 -9.72 15.03
CA PRO A 20 22.94 -8.69 14.10
C PRO A 20 24.11 -7.76 13.79
N ILE A 21 24.17 -7.29 12.54
CA ILE A 21 25.06 -6.21 12.10
C ILE A 21 25.02 -5.11 13.17
N ALA A 22 26.19 -4.70 13.63
CA ALA A 22 26.32 -3.73 14.71
C ALA A 22 25.67 -2.40 14.31
N ALA A 23 24.41 -2.22 14.67
CA ALA A 23 23.76 -0.91 14.68
C ALA A 23 24.61 -0.01 15.57
N GLN A 24 25.11 1.09 14.99
CA GLN A 24 25.81 2.09 15.79
C GLN A 24 24.87 2.57 16.89
N SER A 25 25.37 2.66 18.13
CA SER A 25 24.59 3.27 19.20
C SER A 25 24.17 4.68 18.77
N PRO A 26 22.88 5.04 18.82
CA PRO A 26 22.44 6.35 18.38
C PRO A 26 23.18 7.46 19.14
N PRO A 27 23.53 8.57 18.47
CA PRO A 27 24.17 9.68 19.15
C PRO A 27 23.24 10.24 20.23
N ASN A 28 23.77 10.50 21.43
CA ASN A 28 23.01 11.11 22.55
C ASN A 28 22.40 12.49 22.20
N HIS A 29 22.80 13.10 21.07
CA HIS A 29 22.27 14.33 20.55
C HIS A 29 22.11 14.25 19.03
N CYS A 30 20.91 14.53 18.52
CA CYS A 30 20.68 14.67 17.09
C CYS A 30 21.35 15.95 16.57
N SER A 31 22.09 15.82 15.47
CA SER A 31 22.73 16.94 14.77
C SER A 31 21.72 17.78 13.96
N THR A 32 20.59 17.17 13.61
CA THR A 32 19.48 17.79 12.90
C THR A 32 18.28 17.98 13.82
N ASN A 33 17.46 18.98 13.51
CA ASN A 33 16.20 19.19 14.21
C ASN A 33 15.20 18.07 13.86
N ALA A 34 14.37 17.69 14.83
CA ALA A 34 13.27 16.78 14.59
C ALA A 34 12.23 17.37 13.62
N THR A 35 11.62 16.50 12.83
CA THR A 35 10.49 16.80 11.94
C THR A 35 9.18 16.50 12.65
N TYR A 36 8.20 17.39 12.45
CA TYR A 36 6.86 17.28 13.03
C TYR A 36 5.84 17.51 11.93
N LEU A 37 4.85 16.63 11.84
CA LEU A 37 3.75 16.77 10.89
C LEU A 37 2.45 16.42 11.61
N GLN A 38 1.41 17.23 11.41
CA GLN A 38 0.06 16.94 11.88
C GLN A 38 -0.90 16.92 10.69
N LEU A 39 -1.66 15.83 10.56
CA LEU A 39 -2.66 15.64 9.52
C LEU A 39 -4.00 15.28 10.17
N SER A 40 -5.08 15.87 9.67
CA SER A 40 -6.43 15.70 10.22
C SER A 40 -7.32 15.02 9.17
N ASP A 41 -7.97 13.92 9.55
CA ASP A 41 -9.08 13.29 8.85
C ASP A 41 -10.10 12.83 9.90
N PRO A 42 -10.89 13.77 10.46
CA PRO A 42 -11.78 13.49 11.59
C PRO A 42 -12.67 12.27 11.31
N PRO A 43 -12.82 11.32 12.25
CA PRO A 43 -12.51 11.40 13.69
C PRO A 43 -11.04 11.19 14.09
N TYR A 44 -10.12 11.07 13.13
CA TYR A 44 -8.71 10.72 13.35
C TYR A 44 -7.78 11.94 13.24
N GLU A 45 -7.06 12.25 14.32
CA GLU A 45 -5.96 13.20 14.33
C GLU A 45 -4.63 12.47 14.32
N ASN A 46 -3.80 12.71 13.31
CA ASN A 46 -2.54 12.04 13.08
C ASN A 46 -1.37 12.98 13.34
N TYR A 47 -0.42 12.55 14.16
CA TYR A 47 0.80 13.28 14.50
C TYR A 47 2.01 12.42 14.16
N PHE A 48 2.93 12.95 13.40
CA PHE A 48 4.17 12.29 13.03
C PHE A 48 5.33 13.03 13.69
N TYR A 49 6.24 12.25 14.25
CA TYR A 49 7.49 12.71 14.85
C TYR A 49 8.64 11.94 14.21
N SER A 50 9.72 12.63 13.88
CA SER A 50 10.96 11.95 13.52
C SER A 50 12.21 12.73 13.90
N ASP A 51 13.20 12.03 14.44
CA ASP A 51 14.56 12.50 14.64
C ASP A 51 15.58 11.39 14.35
N CYS A 52 16.84 11.59 14.76
CA CYS A 52 17.90 10.61 14.57
C CYS A 52 17.78 9.34 15.44
N ASN A 53 16.88 9.32 16.42
CA ASN A 53 16.70 8.23 17.38
C ASN A 53 15.37 7.49 17.20
N ALA A 54 14.32 8.15 16.74
CA ALA A 54 13.00 7.56 16.60
C ALA A 54 12.19 8.22 15.48
N SER A 55 11.39 7.40 14.81
CA SER A 55 10.29 7.84 13.94
C SER A 55 8.99 7.21 14.46
N THR A 56 7.96 8.01 14.69
CA THR A 56 6.73 7.54 15.33
C THR A 56 5.51 8.31 14.83
N GLN A 57 4.44 7.58 14.57
CA GLN A 57 3.11 8.14 14.37
C GLN A 57 2.27 7.95 15.62
N VAL A 58 1.49 8.97 15.97
CA VAL A 58 0.46 8.94 17.01
C VAL A 58 -0.88 9.25 16.37
N VAL A 59 -1.88 8.40 16.57
CA VAL A 59 -3.25 8.61 16.13
C VAL A 59 -4.14 8.78 17.34
N VAL A 60 -4.82 9.91 17.42
CA VAL A 60 -5.86 10.17 18.42
C VAL A 60 -7.21 10.12 17.73
N THR A 61 -8.06 9.20 18.15
CA THR A 61 -9.43 9.09 17.63
C THR A 61 -10.38 9.68 18.65
N SER A 62 -11.16 10.68 18.24
CA SER A 62 -12.24 11.24 19.05
C SER A 62 -13.54 11.16 18.25
N PRO A 63 -14.58 10.46 18.74
CA PRO A 63 -15.84 10.34 18.01
C PRO A 63 -16.46 11.69 17.69
N LEU A 64 -17.02 11.81 16.49
CA LEU A 64 -17.85 12.93 16.05
C LEU A 64 -19.31 12.73 16.49
N PRO A 65 -20.16 13.77 16.52
CA PRO A 65 -21.56 13.66 16.95
C PRO A 65 -22.40 12.62 16.19
N ASP A 66 -22.06 12.36 14.92
CA ASP A 66 -22.69 11.42 14.01
C ASP A 66 -21.89 10.12 13.82
N SER A 67 -20.77 9.96 14.52
CA SER A 67 -19.97 8.74 14.46
C SER A 67 -20.76 7.53 14.93
N ASN A 68 -20.63 6.42 14.20
CA ASN A 68 -21.11 5.14 14.70
C ASN A 68 -20.17 4.64 15.80
N LEU A 69 -20.61 4.74 17.06
CA LEU A 69 -19.79 4.43 18.24
C LEU A 69 -19.52 2.94 18.45
N THR A 70 -20.13 2.05 17.66
CA THR A 70 -19.72 0.64 17.61
C THR A 70 -18.49 0.42 16.73
N VAL A 71 -18.12 1.44 15.94
CA VAL A 71 -17.00 1.42 15.00
C VAL A 71 -15.92 2.41 15.44
N ILE A 72 -16.32 3.62 15.82
CA ILE A 72 -15.44 4.74 16.18
C ILE A 72 -15.52 4.98 17.69
N GLY A 73 -14.47 4.58 18.40
CA GLY A 73 -14.32 4.81 19.84
C GLY A 73 -13.12 5.71 20.18
N PRO A 74 -13.11 6.37 21.35
CA PRO A 74 -11.96 7.14 21.80
C PRO A 74 -10.72 6.24 21.97
N ARG A 75 -9.63 6.50 21.24
CA ARG A 75 -8.38 5.73 21.36
C ARG A 75 -7.13 6.57 21.15
N LEU A 76 -6.05 6.15 21.81
CA LEU A 76 -4.69 6.62 21.55
C LEU A 76 -3.89 5.45 20.97
N LEU A 77 -3.40 5.61 19.74
CA LEU A 77 -2.52 4.67 19.06
C LEU A 77 -1.15 5.32 18.86
N VAL A 78 -0.09 4.60 19.15
CA VAL A 78 1.30 5.00 18.88
C VAL A 78 1.97 3.88 18.09
N GLN A 79 2.71 4.23 17.06
CA GLN A 79 3.39 3.25 16.21
C GLN A 79 4.73 3.74 15.68
N ALA A 80 5.72 2.85 15.69
CA ALA A 80 7.00 3.04 15.04
C ALA A 80 7.22 2.00 13.92
N PRO A 81 7.98 2.33 12.87
CA PRO A 81 8.11 1.52 11.66
C PRO A 81 8.88 0.22 11.86
N ILE A 82 9.89 0.22 12.74
CA ILE A 82 10.70 -0.95 13.02
C ILE A 82 10.60 -1.31 14.52
N PRO A 83 10.31 -2.57 14.85
CA PRO A 83 9.94 -3.69 13.98
C PRO A 83 8.41 -3.77 13.80
N SER A 84 7.81 -2.68 13.31
CA SER A 84 6.35 -2.49 13.27
C SER A 84 5.71 -2.57 14.67
N VAL A 85 6.36 -1.95 15.67
CA VAL A 85 5.88 -1.86 17.05
C VAL A 85 4.76 -0.84 17.17
N GLY A 86 3.70 -1.20 17.88
CA GLY A 86 2.62 -0.32 18.27
C GLY A 86 2.16 -0.51 19.71
N ALA A 87 1.52 0.53 20.24
CA ALA A 87 0.74 0.51 21.46
C ALA A 87 -0.59 1.21 21.19
N VAL A 88 -1.71 0.56 21.50
CA VAL A 88 -3.04 1.17 21.42
C VAL A 88 -3.78 1.00 22.74
N VAL A 89 -4.48 2.04 23.16
CA VAL A 89 -5.39 2.01 24.30
C VAL A 89 -6.74 2.57 23.91
N PHE A 90 -7.80 1.92 24.40
CA PHE A 90 -9.18 2.30 24.15
C PHE A 90 -9.78 2.88 25.43
N PHE A 91 -10.44 4.02 25.30
CA PHE A 91 -11.13 4.69 26.40
C PHE A 91 -12.64 4.65 26.22
N SER A 92 -13.37 4.48 27.31
CA SER A 92 -14.82 4.62 27.39
C SER A 92 -15.21 5.58 28.52
N SER A 93 -16.40 6.17 28.45
CA SER A 93 -16.93 6.96 29.59
C SER A 93 -17.51 6.01 30.64
N PRO A 94 -17.20 6.16 31.95
CA PRO A 94 -17.73 5.28 33.00
C PRO A 94 -19.23 5.47 33.26
N ASP A 95 -19.73 6.71 33.12
CA ASP A 95 -21.09 7.11 33.52
C ASP A 95 -21.83 7.91 32.42
N GLY A 96 -21.17 8.18 31.28
CA GLY A 96 -21.67 9.07 30.23
C GLY A 96 -22.58 8.38 29.21
N ALA A 97 -23.31 9.20 28.46
CA ALA A 97 -23.91 8.74 27.20
C ALA A 97 -22.78 8.37 26.24
N ASN A 98 -22.88 7.21 25.58
CA ASN A 98 -21.94 6.80 24.54
C ASN A 98 -21.65 7.99 23.60
N GLY A 99 -20.37 8.33 23.42
CA GLY A 99 -19.91 9.46 22.60
C GLY A 99 -19.62 10.75 23.37
N SER A 100 -19.81 10.80 24.69
CA SER A 100 -19.51 12.00 25.50
C SER A 100 -18.00 12.25 25.72
N LEU A 101 -17.19 11.19 25.67
CA LEU A 101 -15.75 11.26 25.88
C LEU A 101 -15.05 11.70 24.61
N ALA A 102 -14.50 12.91 24.65
CA ALA A 102 -13.59 13.45 23.64
C ALA A 102 -12.16 13.44 24.17
N ILE A 103 -11.23 13.08 23.29
CA ILE A 103 -9.81 13.03 23.61
C ILE A 103 -9.01 13.82 22.57
N ALA A 104 -7.95 14.50 23.02
CA ALA A 104 -7.12 15.31 22.13
C ALA A 104 -5.69 15.42 22.68
N LEU A 105 -4.70 15.60 21.81
CA LEU A 105 -3.36 16.01 22.26
C LEU A 105 -3.33 17.51 22.58
N GLN A 106 -2.57 17.88 23.60
CA GLN A 106 -2.28 19.26 23.96
C GLN A 106 -0.87 19.64 23.52
N ASN A 107 -0.65 20.93 23.30
CA ASN A 107 0.70 21.44 23.13
C ASN A 107 1.52 21.24 24.41
N LEU A 108 2.77 20.83 24.24
CA LEU A 108 3.73 20.74 25.32
C LEU A 108 4.04 22.13 25.86
N THR A 109 4.17 22.26 27.17
CA THR A 109 4.50 23.53 27.83
C THR A 109 5.78 24.12 27.23
N ASP A 110 5.75 25.40 26.88
CA ASP A 110 6.86 26.14 26.25
C ASP A 110 7.24 25.70 24.82
N GLN A 111 6.45 24.84 24.18
CA GLN A 111 6.67 24.40 22.79
C GLN A 111 5.38 24.54 21.95
N GLN A 112 5.49 25.06 20.73
CA GLN A 112 4.39 25.04 19.76
C GLN A 112 4.26 23.65 19.08
N ARG A 113 4.30 22.57 19.88
CA ARG A 113 4.34 21.17 19.40
C ARG A 113 3.55 20.28 20.35
N THR A 114 2.95 19.20 19.85
CA THR A 114 2.16 18.24 20.65
C THR A 114 2.95 17.01 21.11
N LEU A 115 4.05 16.69 20.45
CA LEU A 115 4.92 15.56 20.75
C LEU A 115 6.35 16.01 21.04
N GLY A 116 7.05 15.23 21.85
CA GLY A 116 8.47 15.38 22.13
C GLY A 116 9.19 14.02 22.18
N PRO A 117 10.52 13.98 22.04
CA PRO A 117 11.28 12.74 22.08
C PRO A 117 11.27 12.11 23.47
N PHE A 118 11.30 10.79 23.50
CA PHE A 118 11.77 10.01 24.64
C PHE A 118 13.03 9.25 24.24
N TYR A 119 14.11 9.44 24.99
CA TYR A 119 15.36 8.72 24.79
C TYR A 119 15.99 8.37 26.13
N GLN A 120 16.28 7.09 26.31
CA GLN A 120 17.07 6.58 27.41
C GLN A 120 18.23 5.75 26.83
N PRO A 121 19.50 6.11 27.14
CA PRO A 121 20.66 5.39 26.64
C PRO A 121 20.63 3.90 27.00
N ALA A 122 21.23 3.09 26.14
CA ALA A 122 21.45 1.67 26.38
C ALA A 122 22.24 1.42 27.68
N THR A 123 21.92 0.31 28.35
CA THR A 123 22.72 -0.22 29.46
C THR A 123 23.29 -1.58 29.07
N ASN A 124 24.59 -1.80 29.24
CA ASN A 124 25.23 -3.11 29.09
C ASN A 124 24.90 -3.87 27.79
N GLY A 125 25.14 -3.26 26.63
CA GLY A 125 25.02 -3.94 25.32
C GLY A 125 23.58 -4.18 24.84
N SER A 126 22.56 -3.62 25.51
CA SER A 126 21.19 -3.57 25.01
C SER A 126 21.00 -2.48 23.95
N ASN A 127 19.84 -2.45 23.30
CA ASN A 127 19.41 -1.26 22.56
C ASN A 127 19.01 -0.13 23.52
N PRO A 128 19.12 1.15 23.12
CA PRO A 128 18.51 2.26 23.85
C PRO A 128 16.98 2.11 23.87
N GLN A 129 16.33 2.71 24.86
CA GLN A 129 14.88 2.83 24.88
C GLN A 129 14.51 4.17 24.22
N VAL A 130 13.75 4.10 23.13
CA VAL A 130 13.37 5.26 22.33
C VAL A 130 11.86 5.35 22.20
N GLY A 131 11.34 6.52 21.86
CA GLY A 131 9.92 6.70 21.62
C GLY A 131 9.50 8.16 21.69
N ILE A 132 8.26 8.39 22.10
CA ILE A 132 7.65 9.73 22.15
C ILE A 132 6.99 9.98 23.51
N ALA A 133 6.83 11.27 23.81
CA ALA A 133 6.05 11.77 24.92
C ALA A 133 5.07 12.85 24.42
N GLY A 134 3.91 12.95 25.07
CA GLY A 134 2.89 13.93 24.76
C GLY A 134 1.97 14.19 25.95
N ILE A 135 0.99 15.08 25.78
CA ILE A 135 -0.05 15.32 26.77
C ILE A 135 -1.40 15.00 26.13
N ILE A 136 -2.12 14.02 26.67
CA ILE A 136 -3.50 13.70 26.29
C ILE A 136 -4.47 14.43 27.22
N SER A 137 -5.48 15.07 26.66
CA SER A 137 -6.58 15.71 27.37
C SER A 137 -7.82 14.84 27.28
N LEU A 138 -8.50 14.67 28.41
CA LEU A 138 -9.77 13.97 28.54
C LEU A 138 -10.81 14.99 29.04
N ASN A 139 -11.87 15.22 28.25
CA ASN A 139 -12.92 16.18 28.62
C ASN A 139 -13.84 15.67 29.75
N ASP A 140 -13.91 14.36 29.92
CA ASP A 140 -14.75 13.64 30.88
C ASP A 140 -13.92 12.54 31.56
N SER A 141 -14.49 11.89 32.57
CA SER A 141 -13.87 10.71 33.18
C SER A 141 -13.73 9.62 32.13
N ALA A 142 -12.64 8.87 32.18
CA ALA A 142 -12.36 7.82 31.21
C ALA A 142 -11.99 6.52 31.91
N VAL A 143 -12.40 5.41 31.30
CA VAL A 143 -12.00 4.05 31.67
C VAL A 143 -11.18 3.49 30.52
N LEU A 144 -9.98 3.03 30.81
CA LEU A 144 -9.15 2.27 29.89
C LEU A 144 -9.26 0.81 30.28
N GLU A 145 -9.95 0.04 29.43
CA GLU A 145 -10.21 -1.39 29.65
C GLU A 145 -9.29 -2.28 28.82
N THR A 146 -8.91 -1.81 27.63
CA THR A 146 -8.09 -2.59 26.69
C THR A 146 -6.84 -1.80 26.30
N ALA A 147 -5.69 -2.42 26.55
CA ALA A 147 -4.38 -1.98 26.07
C ALA A 147 -3.74 -3.13 25.28
N ILE A 148 -3.29 -2.85 24.07
CA ILE A 148 -2.57 -3.82 23.23
C ILE A 148 -1.19 -3.23 22.93
N LEU A 149 -0.14 -3.89 23.43
CA LEU A 149 1.26 -3.52 23.22
C LEU A 149 1.94 -4.65 22.43
N GLY A 150 2.65 -4.33 21.36
CA GLY A 150 3.34 -5.33 20.54
C GLY A 150 3.40 -4.92 19.09
N SER A 151 3.09 -5.84 18.17
CA SER A 151 3.06 -5.54 16.74
C SER A 151 1.78 -4.85 16.29
N ILE A 152 1.88 -4.01 15.27
CA ILE A 152 0.70 -3.45 14.60
C ILE A 152 -0.23 -4.51 14.00
N ARG A 153 0.28 -5.69 13.64
CA ARG A 153 -0.55 -6.80 13.18
C ARG A 153 -1.51 -7.27 14.25
N THR A 154 -1.04 -7.41 15.50
CA THR A 154 -1.90 -7.72 16.65
C THR A 154 -2.96 -6.65 16.86
N ILE A 155 -2.60 -5.37 16.68
CA ILE A 155 -3.55 -4.26 16.79
C ILE A 155 -4.60 -4.34 15.69
N ARG A 156 -4.20 -4.59 14.44
CA ARG A 156 -5.11 -4.75 13.30
C ARG A 156 -6.03 -5.95 13.45
N ASP A 157 -5.56 -7.08 13.94
CA ASP A 157 -6.39 -8.26 14.22
C ASP A 157 -7.52 -7.94 15.22
N PHE A 158 -7.31 -6.96 16.10
CA PHE A 158 -8.32 -6.45 17.02
C PHE A 158 -9.22 -5.36 16.40
N THR A 159 -8.64 -4.34 15.77
CA THR A 159 -9.38 -3.15 15.30
C THR A 159 -10.09 -3.36 13.96
N GLU A 160 -9.44 -4.08 13.04
CA GLU A 160 -9.91 -4.32 11.67
C GLU A 160 -10.20 -5.81 11.42
N GLY A 161 -9.75 -6.69 12.30
CA GLY A 161 -10.06 -8.11 12.26
C GLY A 161 -11.36 -8.43 13.00
N PRO A 162 -11.59 -9.69 13.39
CA PRO A 162 -12.76 -10.11 14.15
C PRO A 162 -12.58 -9.85 15.66
N SER A 163 -11.89 -8.76 16.03
CA SER A 163 -11.60 -8.37 17.41
C SER A 163 -10.82 -9.40 18.23
N ILE A 164 -9.74 -9.96 17.64
CA ILE A 164 -8.93 -11.00 18.27
C ILE A 164 -7.95 -10.38 19.28
N LEU A 165 -8.00 -10.88 20.52
CA LEU A 165 -6.94 -10.69 21.51
C LEU A 165 -6.21 -12.02 21.71
N VAL A 166 -4.91 -12.05 21.38
CA VAL A 166 -4.08 -13.25 21.55
C VAL A 166 -3.68 -13.37 23.02
N PRO A 167 -4.08 -14.42 23.77
CA PRO A 167 -3.85 -14.49 25.23
C PRO A 167 -2.36 -14.42 25.61
N THR A 168 -1.48 -15.11 24.88
CA THR A 168 -0.03 -15.06 25.12
C THR A 168 0.58 -13.67 24.91
N ILE A 169 -0.09 -12.81 24.16
CA ILE A 169 0.30 -11.41 23.98
C ILE A 169 -0.32 -10.54 25.07
N GLN A 170 -1.64 -10.62 25.21
CA GLN A 170 -2.45 -9.75 26.05
C GLN A 170 -2.18 -9.95 27.55
N ASP A 171 -2.08 -11.21 28.00
CA ASP A 171 -1.92 -11.54 29.42
C ASP A 171 -0.50 -11.22 29.94
N ALA A 172 0.44 -10.93 29.04
CA ALA A 172 1.81 -10.54 29.38
C ALA A 172 1.96 -9.05 29.73
N ASN A 173 0.90 -8.24 29.56
CA ASN A 173 0.89 -6.85 29.98
C ASN A 173 1.02 -6.76 31.51
N LYS A 174 1.97 -5.95 31.97
CA LYS A 174 2.22 -5.65 33.39
C LYS A 174 1.84 -4.20 33.67
N ILE A 175 0.91 -4.03 34.61
CA ILE A 175 0.44 -2.73 35.05
C ILE A 175 1.06 -2.41 36.42
N THR A 176 1.75 -1.28 36.53
CA THR A 176 2.42 -0.86 37.76
C THR A 176 2.10 0.60 38.09
N ASP A 177 1.76 0.89 39.34
CA ASP A 177 1.67 2.25 39.90
C ASP A 177 3.08 2.85 40.03
N ASP A 178 3.26 4.11 39.63
CA ASP A 178 4.54 4.83 39.75
C ASP A 178 4.80 5.41 41.16
N GLY A 179 3.82 5.29 42.08
CA GLY A 179 3.86 5.81 43.44
C GLY A 179 3.63 7.32 43.55
N ALA A 180 3.47 8.02 42.42
CA ALA A 180 3.22 9.45 42.29
C ALA A 180 1.85 9.74 41.65
N GLY A 181 1.01 8.72 41.46
CA GLY A 181 -0.33 8.82 40.91
C GLY A 181 -0.43 8.60 39.41
N GLY A 182 0.66 8.22 38.76
CA GLY A 182 0.70 7.70 37.41
C GLY A 182 0.73 6.16 37.36
N VAL A 183 0.71 5.63 36.14
CA VAL A 183 0.70 4.20 35.86
C VAL A 183 1.57 3.89 34.65
N SER A 184 2.17 2.71 34.64
CA SER A 184 2.90 2.15 33.51
C SER A 184 2.28 0.82 33.10
N ILE A 185 2.00 0.67 31.81
CA ILE A 185 1.69 -0.60 31.16
C ILE A 185 2.95 -1.00 30.39
N SER A 186 3.51 -2.17 30.69
CA SER A 186 4.72 -2.66 30.03
C SER A 186 4.58 -4.12 29.63
N ARG A 187 5.26 -4.52 28.55
CA ARG A 187 5.25 -5.90 28.05
C ARG A 187 6.62 -6.29 27.54
N LEU A 188 7.14 -7.40 28.05
CA LEU A 188 8.27 -8.11 27.46
C LEU A 188 7.74 -8.93 26.26
N TRP A 189 8.36 -8.76 25.11
CA TRP A 189 7.99 -9.43 23.86
C TRP A 189 8.32 -10.91 23.90
N LEU A 190 7.79 -11.65 22.92
CA LEU A 190 8.03 -13.09 22.79
C LEU A 190 9.49 -13.43 22.48
N ASP A 191 10.29 -12.45 22.05
CA ASP A 191 11.74 -12.58 21.87
C ASP A 191 12.55 -12.59 23.19
N ASN A 192 11.89 -12.33 24.33
CA ASN A 192 12.49 -12.21 25.66
C ASN A 192 13.56 -11.12 25.83
N VAL A 193 13.63 -10.15 24.92
CA VAL A 193 14.64 -9.06 24.93
C VAL A 193 13.97 -7.70 24.81
N THR A 194 13.04 -7.57 23.87
CA THR A 194 12.37 -6.31 23.56
C THR A 194 11.24 -6.06 24.55
N THR A 195 11.13 -4.83 25.04
CA THR A 195 10.09 -4.37 25.94
C THR A 195 9.43 -3.14 25.34
N THR A 196 8.10 -3.14 25.31
CA THR A 196 7.30 -1.93 25.01
C THR A 196 6.69 -1.44 26.31
N SER A 197 6.64 -0.12 26.48
CA SER A 197 5.98 0.53 27.61
C SER A 197 5.13 1.73 27.18
N LEU A 198 4.00 1.90 27.85
CA LEU A 198 3.12 3.04 27.77
C LEU A 198 2.84 3.54 29.18
N THR A 199 3.25 4.76 29.50
CA THR A 199 3.03 5.37 30.81
C THR A 199 2.05 6.53 30.73
N PHE A 200 1.34 6.78 31.83
CA PHE A 200 0.49 7.94 32.03
C PHE A 200 0.75 8.55 33.40
N THR A 201 0.96 9.86 33.45
CA THR A 201 1.13 10.60 34.72
C THR A 201 0.26 11.86 34.67
N PRO A 202 -0.53 12.16 35.72
CA PRO A 202 -1.32 13.38 35.75
C PRO A 202 -0.43 14.61 35.61
N SER A 203 -0.80 15.53 34.71
CA SER A 203 -0.10 16.81 34.59
C SER A 203 -0.32 17.65 35.86
N GLN A 204 0.57 18.62 36.14
CA GLN A 204 0.37 19.53 37.28
C GLN A 204 -0.94 20.32 37.23
N ALA A 205 -1.52 20.51 36.03
CA ALA A 205 -2.82 21.15 35.85
C ALA A 205 -4.00 20.27 36.30
N THR A 206 -3.79 18.96 36.45
CA THR A 206 -4.81 17.99 36.87
C THR A 206 -4.75 17.79 38.38
N ALA A 207 -5.19 18.79 39.14
CA ALA A 207 -5.12 18.78 40.61
C ALA A 207 -5.86 17.56 41.22
N GLY A 208 -5.13 16.66 41.89
CA GLY A 208 -5.69 15.49 42.58
C GLY A 208 -6.18 14.35 41.66
N GLY A 209 -5.73 14.32 40.41
CA GLY A 209 -6.08 13.32 39.39
C GLY A 209 -5.24 12.04 39.43
N PHE A 210 -5.15 11.37 40.58
CA PHE A 210 -4.55 10.03 40.65
C PHE A 210 -5.27 9.08 39.70
N ILE A 211 -4.52 8.33 38.90
CA ILE A 211 -5.05 7.23 38.09
C ILE A 211 -5.29 6.05 39.03
N THR A 212 -6.53 5.54 39.09
CA THR A 212 -6.84 4.40 39.95
C THR A 212 -6.78 3.10 39.14
N ILE A 213 -6.11 2.10 39.69
CA ILE A 213 -5.99 0.77 39.11
C ILE A 213 -7.01 -0.15 39.79
N ASP A 214 -7.91 -0.74 39.01
CA ASP A 214 -8.84 -1.79 39.44
C ASP A 214 -8.59 -3.04 38.60
N ASN A 215 -7.81 -3.97 39.15
CA ASN A 215 -7.29 -5.13 38.44
C ASN A 215 -6.49 -4.70 37.17
N ALA A 216 -7.03 -4.94 35.98
CA ALA A 216 -6.44 -4.52 34.71
C ALA A 216 -7.04 -3.22 34.14
N THR A 217 -8.06 -2.66 34.80
CA THR A 217 -8.79 -1.47 34.35
C THR A 217 -8.18 -0.22 34.98
N LEU A 218 -7.94 0.80 34.16
CA LEU A 218 -7.43 2.09 34.62
C LEU A 218 -8.55 3.14 34.54
N ARG A 219 -8.71 3.94 35.61
CA ARG A 219 -9.70 5.02 35.63
C ARG A 219 -9.03 6.38 35.76
N PHE A 220 -9.45 7.28 34.91
CA PHE A 220 -8.96 8.64 34.78
C PHE A 220 -10.08 9.61 35.15
N LYS A 221 -9.72 10.69 35.84
CA LYS A 221 -10.60 11.85 36.01
C LYS A 221 -10.48 12.75 34.78
N PRO A 222 -11.42 13.68 34.55
CA PRO A 222 -11.26 14.69 33.51
C PRO A 222 -9.96 15.49 33.74
N GLY A 223 -9.23 15.78 32.67
CA GLY A 223 -8.00 16.57 32.75
C GLY A 223 -6.91 16.11 31.79
N ASN A 224 -5.69 16.59 32.04
CA ASN A 224 -4.53 16.38 31.19
C ASN A 224 -3.54 15.38 31.80
N TYR A 225 -3.09 14.43 31.00
CA TYR A 225 -2.17 13.37 31.39
C TYR A 225 -0.97 13.37 30.45
N SER A 226 0.24 13.47 31.01
CA SER A 226 1.46 13.19 30.25
C SER A 226 1.48 11.71 29.93
N PHE A 227 1.76 11.34 28.69
CA PHE A 227 2.00 9.97 28.31
C PHE A 227 3.37 9.81 27.67
N THR A 228 3.97 8.63 27.86
CA THR A 228 5.20 8.24 27.17
C THR A 228 5.00 6.85 26.58
N ALA A 229 5.25 6.69 25.29
CA ALA A 229 5.25 5.40 24.62
C ALA A 229 6.67 5.11 24.11
N SER A 230 7.25 3.98 24.51
CA SER A 230 8.64 3.68 24.20
C SER A 230 8.94 2.19 24.09
N PHE A 231 10.05 1.86 23.43
CA PHE A 231 10.52 0.50 23.19
C PHE A 231 12.03 0.44 22.99
N ASN A 232 12.65 -0.74 23.13
CA ASN A 232 14.10 -0.94 22.95
C ASN A 232 14.43 -1.93 21.81
N TYR A 233 14.39 -1.44 20.56
CA TYR A 233 14.70 -2.21 19.35
C TYR A 233 15.66 -1.42 18.42
N PRO A 234 16.44 -2.08 17.54
CA PRO A 234 17.25 -1.36 16.54
C PRO A 234 16.40 -0.45 15.64
N GLN A 235 16.88 0.75 15.35
CA GLN A 235 16.15 1.76 14.58
C GLN A 235 16.58 1.76 13.11
N LEU A 236 15.71 2.29 12.23
CA LEU A 236 16.04 2.52 10.83
C LEU A 236 16.67 3.90 10.65
N ASP A 237 17.55 4.02 9.67
CA ASP A 237 18.14 5.29 9.25
C ASP A 237 17.21 6.00 8.26
N GLN A 238 16.53 7.05 8.73
CA GLN A 238 15.57 7.80 7.93
C GLN A 238 16.25 8.76 6.95
N LEU A 239 15.69 8.88 5.75
CA LEU A 239 16.05 9.91 4.78
C LEU A 239 15.29 11.21 5.11
N SER A 240 16.03 12.31 5.33
CA SER A 240 15.43 13.65 5.43
C SER A 240 14.77 14.10 4.11
N PRO A 241 13.89 15.12 4.12
CA PRO A 241 13.30 15.66 2.89
C PRO A 241 14.33 16.03 1.81
N GLN A 242 15.52 16.49 2.21
CA GLN A 242 16.61 16.80 1.28
C GLN A 242 17.26 15.54 0.67
N GLN A 243 17.37 14.46 1.45
CA GLN A 243 17.98 13.19 1.02
C GLN A 243 17.05 12.34 0.17
N VAL A 244 15.73 12.49 0.33
CA VAL A 244 14.73 11.77 -0.49
C VAL A 244 14.67 12.31 -1.91
N LEU A 245 14.97 13.59 -2.11
CA LEU A 245 14.84 14.25 -3.41
C LEU A 245 16.16 14.35 -4.16
N ASN A 246 16.09 14.28 -5.49
CA ASN A 246 17.22 14.69 -6.33
C ASN A 246 17.47 16.22 -6.27
N ASN A 247 18.64 16.62 -6.76
CA ASN A 247 19.07 18.03 -6.71
C ASN A 247 18.14 18.98 -7.50
N ALA A 248 17.52 18.50 -8.59
CA ALA A 248 16.64 19.32 -9.42
C ALA A 248 15.28 19.61 -8.73
N SER A 249 14.87 18.74 -7.81
CA SER A 249 13.53 18.77 -7.21
C SER A 249 13.50 19.42 -5.83
N GLN A 250 14.62 19.93 -5.32
CA GLN A 250 14.73 20.52 -3.97
C GLN A 250 13.73 21.67 -3.71
N SER A 251 13.27 22.36 -4.76
CA SER A 251 12.24 23.40 -4.61
C SER A 251 10.89 22.90 -4.08
N LEU A 252 10.59 21.60 -4.25
CA LEU A 252 9.37 20.97 -3.76
C LEU A 252 9.28 20.99 -2.23
N ILE A 253 10.40 21.01 -1.52
CA ILE A 253 10.44 21.08 -0.04
C ILE A 253 9.69 22.32 0.46
N ALA A 254 9.80 23.44 -0.25
CA ALA A 254 9.09 24.67 0.09
C ALA A 254 7.67 24.75 -0.50
N GLN A 255 7.39 24.05 -1.59
CA GLN A 255 6.10 24.13 -2.31
C GLN A 255 5.06 23.13 -1.77
N ASN A 256 5.52 21.97 -1.28
CA ASN A 256 4.71 20.82 -0.92
C ASN A 256 5.21 20.21 0.40
N SER A 257 5.53 21.05 1.40
CA SER A 257 6.21 20.62 2.63
C SER A 257 5.52 19.45 3.32
N GLU A 258 4.19 19.49 3.42
CA GLU A 258 3.39 18.43 4.06
C GLU A 258 3.56 17.06 3.39
N GLN A 259 3.44 17.02 2.06
CA GLN A 259 3.63 15.79 1.29
C GLN A 259 5.09 15.33 1.30
N LEU A 260 6.06 16.25 1.34
CA LEU A 260 7.48 15.89 1.40
C LEU A 260 7.88 15.39 2.78
N ASP A 261 7.35 15.97 3.86
CA ASP A 261 7.54 15.46 5.21
C ASP A 261 6.91 14.07 5.36
N SER A 262 5.75 13.84 4.73
CA SER A 262 5.13 12.52 4.63
C SER A 262 6.01 11.52 3.87
N LEU A 263 6.56 11.94 2.72
CA LEU A 263 7.43 11.09 1.91
C LEU A 263 8.72 10.72 2.67
N ALA A 264 9.35 11.70 3.32
CA ALA A 264 10.51 11.50 4.18
C ALA A 264 10.20 10.60 5.37
N PHE A 265 9.03 10.76 6.00
CA PHE A 265 8.60 9.88 7.09
C PHE A 265 8.56 8.40 6.67
N LEU A 266 8.18 8.12 5.42
CA LEU A 266 8.08 6.77 4.86
C LEU A 266 9.38 6.27 4.19
N SER A 267 10.46 7.07 4.18
CA SER A 267 11.67 6.77 3.41
C SER A 267 12.88 6.54 4.31
N TYR A 268 13.50 5.38 4.16
CA TYR A 268 14.70 4.98 4.91
C TYR A 268 15.76 4.48 3.92
N THR A 269 17.02 4.42 4.35
CA THR A 269 18.14 3.96 3.51
C THR A 269 17.98 2.52 3.03
N ASP A 270 17.25 1.71 3.79
CA ASP A 270 17.14 0.26 3.55
C ASP A 270 15.83 -0.14 2.88
N LYS A 271 14.80 0.71 2.96
CA LYS A 271 13.46 0.48 2.40
C LYS A 271 12.59 1.73 2.47
N LEU A 272 11.61 1.80 1.58
CA LEU A 272 10.45 2.68 1.75
C LEU A 272 9.28 1.86 2.33
N LEU A 273 8.45 2.52 3.14
CA LEU A 273 7.30 1.92 3.82
C LEU A 273 6.00 2.23 3.08
N ALA A 274 5.06 1.30 3.09
CA ALA A 274 3.86 1.36 2.27
C ALA A 274 2.90 2.48 2.69
N GLY A 275 2.82 2.80 3.98
CA GLY A 275 2.05 3.95 4.44
C GLY A 275 2.14 4.21 5.93
N ALA A 276 1.20 5.03 6.39
CA ALA A 276 0.96 5.34 7.78
C ALA A 276 0.54 4.08 8.58
N TRP A 277 0.11 4.28 9.83
CA TRP A 277 0.03 3.29 10.89
C TRP A 277 -0.37 1.87 10.42
N ARG A 278 -1.46 1.73 9.68
CA ARG A 278 -1.98 0.43 9.23
C ARG A 278 -0.99 -0.39 8.38
N PHE A 279 -0.12 0.30 7.63
CA PHE A 279 0.86 -0.26 6.71
C PHE A 279 2.26 0.35 6.89
N LEU A 280 2.62 0.77 8.10
CA LEU A 280 3.96 1.31 8.42
C LEU A 280 5.00 0.18 8.51
N THR A 281 5.17 -0.52 7.40
CA THR A 281 6.11 -1.61 7.15
C THR A 281 6.37 -1.73 5.64
N TYR A 282 7.25 -2.65 5.23
CA TYR A 282 7.57 -2.91 3.84
C TYR A 282 6.42 -3.58 3.08
N PHE A 283 6.08 -3.02 1.91
CA PHE A 283 5.34 -3.73 0.87
C PHE A 283 6.07 -3.58 -0.47
N GLY A 284 6.52 -4.69 -1.07
CA GLY A 284 7.34 -4.66 -2.28
C GLY A 284 6.63 -4.06 -3.49
N ARG A 285 5.38 -4.47 -3.71
CA ARG A 285 4.51 -3.97 -4.78
C ARG A 285 4.32 -2.45 -4.67
N ASP A 286 3.86 -2.00 -3.52
CA ASP A 286 3.49 -0.61 -3.27
C ASP A 286 4.72 0.30 -3.39
N SER A 287 5.87 -0.14 -2.89
CA SER A 287 7.15 0.55 -3.06
C SER A 287 7.59 0.65 -4.52
N MET A 288 7.47 -0.42 -5.31
CA MET A 288 7.85 -0.39 -6.72
C MET A 288 6.89 0.43 -7.58
N ILE A 289 5.57 0.35 -7.36
CA ILE A 289 4.59 1.20 -8.05
C ILE A 289 4.84 2.68 -7.71
N SER A 290 5.06 2.98 -6.42
CA SER A 290 5.38 4.34 -5.98
C SER A 290 6.67 4.84 -6.62
N PHE A 291 7.72 4.02 -6.63
CA PHE A 291 8.98 4.33 -7.29
C PHE A 291 8.77 4.70 -8.76
N LEU A 292 8.07 3.88 -9.54
CA LEU A 292 7.87 4.12 -10.97
C LEU A 292 7.14 5.45 -11.25
N LEU A 293 6.22 5.86 -10.38
CA LEU A 293 5.47 7.11 -10.52
C LEU A 293 6.20 8.33 -9.91
N LEU A 294 7.04 8.13 -8.89
CA LEU A 294 7.81 9.18 -8.21
C LEU A 294 9.22 9.38 -8.76
N GLN A 295 9.74 8.45 -9.56
CA GLN A 295 11.13 8.40 -10.02
C GLN A 295 11.70 9.78 -10.44
N PRO A 296 10.99 10.63 -11.22
CA PRO A 296 11.52 11.94 -11.63
C PRO A 296 11.99 12.87 -10.50
N ILE A 297 11.49 12.70 -9.26
CA ILE A 297 11.87 13.56 -8.13
C ILE A 297 12.75 12.86 -7.09
N LEU A 298 12.76 11.52 -7.07
CA LEU A 298 13.49 10.74 -6.07
C LEU A 298 15.00 10.87 -6.26
N SER A 299 15.74 10.75 -5.15
CA SER A 299 17.19 10.72 -5.14
C SER A 299 17.72 9.42 -5.77
N GLU A 300 18.91 9.52 -6.38
CA GLU A 300 19.63 8.42 -7.03
C GLU A 300 21.02 8.24 -6.40
N GLY A 301 21.59 7.04 -6.52
CA GLY A 301 22.91 6.69 -6.00
C GLY A 301 22.89 5.92 -4.68
N GLU A 302 24.08 5.75 -4.09
CA GLU A 302 24.25 5.01 -2.83
C GLU A 302 23.46 5.64 -1.68
N GLY A 303 22.67 4.82 -0.97
CA GLY A 303 21.83 5.26 0.14
C GLY A 303 20.67 6.18 -0.28
N SER A 304 20.34 6.22 -1.57
CA SER A 304 19.22 7.00 -2.10
C SER A 304 17.87 6.29 -1.95
N ALA A 305 16.78 7.03 -2.14
CA ALA A 305 15.44 6.47 -2.10
C ALA A 305 15.20 5.41 -3.18
N ILE A 306 15.78 5.57 -4.39
CA ILE A 306 15.62 4.60 -5.47
C ILE A 306 16.36 3.29 -5.16
N GLU A 307 17.61 3.36 -4.72
CA GLU A 307 18.36 2.15 -4.35
C GLU A 307 17.73 1.45 -3.15
N ALA A 308 17.17 2.19 -2.18
CA ALA A 308 16.44 1.64 -1.04
C ALA A 308 15.20 0.82 -1.45
N VAL A 309 14.47 1.23 -2.50
CA VAL A 309 13.34 0.44 -3.02
C VAL A 309 13.83 -0.87 -3.63
N ILE A 310 14.83 -0.82 -4.51
CA ILE A 310 15.27 -2.00 -5.25
C ILE A 310 16.01 -2.99 -4.33
N SER A 311 16.87 -2.50 -3.41
CA SER A 311 17.58 -3.35 -2.46
C SER A 311 16.61 -4.08 -1.53
N ALA A 312 15.60 -3.37 -0.99
CA ALA A 312 14.60 -3.96 -0.12
C ALA A 312 13.86 -5.13 -0.76
N VAL A 313 13.60 -5.05 -2.06
CA VAL A 313 12.95 -6.10 -2.85
C VAL A 313 13.89 -7.28 -3.07
N LEU A 314 15.13 -7.04 -3.52
CA LEU A 314 16.11 -8.09 -3.77
C LEU A 314 16.43 -8.89 -2.49
N GLU A 315 16.63 -8.19 -1.39
CA GLU A 315 16.87 -8.74 -0.04
C GLU A 315 15.84 -9.79 0.40
N ARG A 316 14.60 -9.68 -0.09
CA ARG A 316 13.44 -10.50 0.31
C ARG A 316 12.93 -11.39 -0.82
N ILE A 317 13.77 -11.73 -1.80
CA ILE A 317 13.43 -12.73 -2.81
C ILE A 317 13.47 -14.12 -2.19
N ASN A 318 12.47 -14.94 -2.51
CA ASN A 318 12.53 -16.37 -2.21
C ASN A 318 13.58 -17.04 -3.11
N ARG A 319 14.76 -17.35 -2.57
CA ARG A 319 15.85 -17.99 -3.32
C ARG A 319 15.51 -19.34 -3.96
N THR A 320 14.43 -20.00 -3.55
CA THR A 320 14.07 -21.32 -4.07
C THR A 320 13.32 -21.24 -5.39
N ASP A 321 12.43 -20.26 -5.55
CA ASP A 321 11.58 -20.14 -6.74
C ASP A 321 11.65 -18.79 -7.44
N GLY A 322 12.29 -17.78 -6.86
CA GLY A 322 12.38 -16.42 -7.41
C GLY A 322 11.17 -15.52 -7.14
N SER A 323 10.23 -15.95 -6.29
CA SER A 323 9.10 -15.12 -5.88
C SER A 323 9.58 -13.89 -5.13
N VAL A 324 9.00 -12.74 -5.44
CA VAL A 324 9.27 -11.48 -4.78
C VAL A 324 8.30 -11.30 -3.61
N CYS A 325 8.83 -10.88 -2.46
CA CYS A 325 8.02 -10.63 -1.27
C CYS A 325 7.07 -9.44 -1.48
N HIS A 326 5.79 -9.69 -1.24
CA HIS A 326 4.75 -8.67 -1.23
C HIS A 326 4.78 -7.85 0.06
N GLU A 327 4.82 -8.51 1.21
CA GLU A 327 4.76 -7.88 2.54
C GLU A 327 5.64 -8.66 3.51
N GLU A 328 6.36 -7.95 4.38
CA GLU A 328 7.13 -8.59 5.44
C GLU A 328 6.35 -8.66 6.76
N THR A 329 6.65 -9.69 7.53
CA THR A 329 6.22 -9.84 8.92
C THR A 329 7.44 -9.93 9.80
N ILE A 330 7.59 -8.96 10.72
CA ILE A 330 8.77 -8.77 11.56
C ILE A 330 8.39 -8.58 13.03
N GLY A 331 9.39 -8.60 13.91
CA GLY A 331 9.21 -8.31 15.34
C GLY A 331 8.35 -9.35 16.07
N ASP A 332 7.59 -8.86 17.06
CA ASP A 332 6.80 -9.68 17.99
C ASP A 332 5.82 -10.62 17.27
N TYR A 333 5.21 -10.16 16.17
CA TYR A 333 4.26 -10.97 15.41
C TYR A 333 4.94 -12.09 14.63
N ALA A 334 6.13 -11.86 14.09
CA ALA A 334 6.92 -12.92 13.47
C ALA A 334 7.27 -14.02 14.49
N THR A 335 7.70 -13.61 15.69
CA THR A 335 7.94 -14.56 16.80
C THR A 335 6.66 -15.32 17.18
N TYR A 336 5.53 -14.63 17.27
CA TYR A 336 4.23 -15.28 17.52
C TYR A 336 3.90 -16.34 16.46
N LEU A 337 4.00 -16.00 15.18
CA LEU A 337 3.72 -16.94 14.08
C LEU A 337 4.68 -18.13 14.06
N ASN A 338 5.96 -17.91 14.33
CA ASN A 338 6.94 -18.99 14.45
C ASN A 338 6.56 -19.94 15.60
N LEU A 339 6.16 -19.40 16.76
CA LEU A 339 5.69 -20.20 17.89
C LEU A 339 4.42 -21.00 17.57
N GLN A 340 3.50 -20.46 16.75
CA GLN A 340 2.33 -21.22 16.28
C GLN A 340 2.71 -22.43 15.40
N GLN A 341 3.92 -22.46 14.87
CA GLN A 341 4.47 -23.53 14.05
C GLN A 341 5.51 -24.39 14.82
N ASP A 342 5.58 -24.26 16.15
CA ASP A 342 6.58 -24.91 17.00
C ASP A 342 8.04 -24.53 16.65
N ILE A 343 8.25 -23.35 16.07
CA ILE A 343 9.56 -22.77 15.73
C ILE A 343 9.92 -21.69 16.75
N TYR A 344 10.98 -21.91 17.53
CA TYR A 344 11.41 -21.00 18.61
C TYR A 344 12.49 -20.01 18.14
N ASN A 345 12.13 -19.07 17.27
CA ASN A 345 13.03 -18.00 16.83
C ASN A 345 12.26 -16.71 16.47
N THR A 346 13.01 -15.66 16.19
CA THR A 346 12.49 -14.32 15.83
C THR A 346 12.65 -14.02 14.33
N ALA A 347 12.88 -15.05 13.52
CA ALA A 347 13.13 -14.86 12.09
C ALA A 347 11.91 -14.21 11.42
N PRO A 348 12.13 -13.26 10.49
CA PRO A 348 11.05 -12.64 9.75
C PRO A 348 10.35 -13.66 8.84
N GLN A 349 9.11 -13.36 8.46
CA GLN A 349 8.36 -14.09 7.44
C GLN A 349 8.02 -13.16 6.28
N TYR A 350 7.93 -13.72 5.08
CA TYR A 350 7.72 -12.96 3.84
C TYR A 350 6.54 -13.55 3.09
N ASP A 351 5.57 -12.70 2.73
CA ASP A 351 4.40 -13.11 1.97
C ASP A 351 4.70 -13.12 0.47
N TYR A 352 4.59 -14.28 -0.15
CA TYR A 352 4.86 -14.48 -1.58
C TYR A 352 3.58 -14.75 -2.39
N LYS A 353 2.38 -14.55 -1.83
CA LYS A 353 1.13 -14.94 -2.52
C LYS A 353 0.74 -14.01 -3.68
N MET A 354 1.19 -12.74 -3.66
CA MET A 354 0.92 -11.79 -4.74
C MET A 354 1.84 -12.06 -5.93
N ILE A 355 1.24 -12.38 -7.08
CA ILE A 355 1.94 -12.74 -8.32
C ILE A 355 2.37 -11.51 -9.14
N ASP A 356 1.70 -10.38 -8.97
CA ASP A 356 2.02 -9.12 -9.66
C ASP A 356 3.41 -8.57 -9.28
N THR A 357 3.78 -8.78 -8.02
CA THR A 357 4.99 -8.23 -7.40
C THR A 357 6.26 -8.75 -8.09
N ASP A 358 6.23 -10.00 -8.57
CA ASP A 358 7.32 -10.60 -9.33
C ASP A 358 7.70 -9.78 -10.57
N PHE A 359 6.69 -9.34 -11.32
CA PHE A 359 6.86 -8.69 -12.61
C PHE A 359 7.29 -7.22 -12.49
N LEU A 360 7.07 -6.59 -11.34
CA LEU A 360 7.46 -5.19 -11.10
C LEU A 360 8.98 -5.03 -10.93
N LEU A 361 9.67 -6.02 -10.37
CA LEU A 361 11.11 -5.94 -10.09
C LEU A 361 11.96 -5.69 -11.34
N PRO A 362 11.88 -6.49 -12.43
CA PRO A 362 12.70 -6.22 -13.62
C PRO A 362 12.37 -4.86 -14.25
N ILE A 363 11.12 -4.41 -14.19
CA ILE A 363 10.72 -3.07 -14.68
C ILE A 363 11.43 -1.99 -13.86
N ALA A 364 11.42 -2.11 -12.53
CA ALA A 364 12.08 -1.15 -11.66
C ALA A 364 13.60 -1.11 -11.87
N MET A 365 14.22 -2.29 -12.02
CA MET A 365 15.64 -2.42 -12.34
C MET A 365 15.99 -1.78 -13.70
N HIS A 366 15.16 -1.98 -14.71
CA HIS A 366 15.34 -1.36 -16.02
C HIS A 366 15.26 0.17 -15.96
N GLU A 367 14.24 0.72 -15.29
CA GLU A 367 14.06 2.17 -15.19
C GLU A 367 15.22 2.87 -14.47
N TYR A 368 15.85 2.23 -13.48
CA TYR A 368 17.03 2.80 -12.83
C TYR A 368 18.34 2.41 -13.52
N PHE A 369 18.71 1.13 -13.54
CA PHE A 369 20.06 0.72 -13.93
C PHE A 369 20.34 0.72 -15.43
N VAL A 370 19.31 0.81 -16.27
CA VAL A 370 19.48 0.94 -17.74
C VAL A 370 19.24 2.38 -18.17
N ARG A 371 18.16 3.01 -17.71
CA ARG A 371 17.75 4.33 -18.20
C ARG A 371 18.40 5.50 -17.48
N SER A 372 18.74 5.38 -16.19
CA SER A 372 19.47 6.43 -15.46
C SER A 372 20.98 6.37 -15.71
N ALA A 373 21.61 7.53 -15.86
CA ALA A 373 23.07 7.63 -15.93
C ALA A 373 23.72 7.24 -14.60
N VAL A 374 23.16 7.70 -13.47
CA VAL A 374 23.64 7.34 -12.13
C VAL A 374 23.47 5.85 -11.88
N GLY A 375 22.30 5.29 -12.25
CA GLY A 375 22.04 3.85 -12.15
C GLY A 375 23.06 3.02 -12.92
N ARG A 376 23.37 3.37 -14.17
CA ARG A 376 24.39 2.67 -14.97
C ARG A 376 25.77 2.65 -14.30
N GLU A 377 26.17 3.77 -13.68
CA GLU A 377 27.45 3.84 -12.94
C GLU A 377 27.44 3.02 -11.65
N ARG A 378 26.27 2.92 -11.00
CA ARG A 378 26.09 2.20 -9.73
C ARG A 378 25.96 0.70 -9.87
N LYS A 379 25.58 0.20 -11.06
CA LYS A 379 25.29 -1.21 -11.36
C LYS A 379 26.24 -2.18 -10.66
N ASP A 380 27.52 -2.16 -10.99
CA ASP A 380 28.47 -3.20 -10.54
C ASP A 380 28.63 -3.21 -9.01
N ALA A 381 28.71 -2.03 -8.38
CA ALA A 381 28.84 -1.92 -6.93
C ALA A 381 27.56 -2.36 -6.21
N PHE A 382 26.38 -1.96 -6.73
CA PHE A 382 25.10 -2.31 -6.14
C PHE A 382 24.86 -3.83 -6.20
N PHE A 383 25.05 -4.45 -7.36
CA PHE A 383 24.75 -5.89 -7.54
C PHE A 383 25.75 -6.83 -6.86
N ALA A 384 26.95 -6.35 -6.50
CA ALA A 384 27.92 -7.09 -5.68
C ALA A 384 27.56 -7.12 -4.16
N THR A 385 26.53 -6.38 -3.74
CA THR A 385 26.08 -6.33 -2.35
C THR A 385 25.53 -7.69 -1.92
N GLN A 386 26.03 -8.20 -0.79
CA GLN A 386 25.54 -9.44 -0.20
C GLN A 386 24.21 -9.21 0.50
N ALA A 387 23.25 -10.11 0.31
CA ALA A 387 21.98 -10.07 1.01
C ALA A 387 22.16 -10.38 2.51
N THR A 388 21.48 -9.61 3.36
CA THR A 388 21.64 -9.66 4.82
C THR A 388 20.31 -9.66 5.58
N VAL A 389 19.18 -9.34 4.94
CA VAL A 389 17.89 -9.16 5.60
C VAL A 389 17.14 -10.48 5.75
N ASP A 390 16.98 -11.26 4.66
CA ASP A 390 16.46 -12.61 4.75
C ASP A 390 17.60 -13.58 5.09
N PRO A 391 17.59 -14.23 6.28
CA PRO A 391 18.61 -15.21 6.63
C PRO A 391 18.68 -16.38 5.64
N ALA A 392 17.58 -16.70 4.95
CA ALA A 392 17.57 -17.71 3.92
C ALA A 392 18.48 -17.32 2.74
N ASN A 393 18.68 -16.04 2.46
CA ASN A 393 19.49 -15.53 1.35
C ASN A 393 20.99 -15.41 1.67
N ALA A 394 21.44 -15.86 2.83
CA ALA A 394 22.86 -15.85 3.20
C ALA A 394 23.75 -16.50 2.11
N GLY A 395 24.81 -15.76 1.74
CA GLY A 395 25.78 -16.16 0.72
C GLY A 395 25.36 -15.88 -0.73
N LEU A 396 24.25 -15.18 -0.95
CA LEU A 396 23.86 -14.65 -2.26
C LEU A 396 24.06 -13.13 -2.28
N ASP A 397 24.48 -12.62 -3.43
CA ASP A 397 24.42 -11.20 -3.75
C ASP A 397 23.13 -10.85 -4.49
N TYR A 398 22.95 -9.55 -4.69
CA TYR A 398 21.84 -8.98 -5.44
C TYR A 398 21.83 -9.44 -6.90
N GLU A 399 22.99 -9.69 -7.52
CA GLU A 399 23.06 -10.25 -8.89
C GLU A 399 22.40 -11.63 -8.96
N ALA A 400 22.78 -12.53 -8.04
CA ALA A 400 22.22 -13.88 -7.97
C ALA A 400 20.71 -13.87 -7.72
N LEU A 401 20.22 -13.00 -6.82
CA LEU A 401 18.80 -12.90 -6.49
C LEU A 401 17.99 -12.35 -7.67
N ALA A 402 18.50 -11.33 -8.37
CA ALA A 402 17.89 -10.81 -9.59
C ALA A 402 17.82 -11.86 -10.69
N LEU A 403 18.88 -12.66 -10.88
CA LEU A 403 18.89 -13.76 -11.85
C LEU A 403 17.82 -14.82 -11.52
N ILE A 404 17.72 -15.25 -10.26
CA ILE A 404 16.72 -16.26 -9.84
C ILE A 404 15.30 -15.77 -10.12
N SER A 405 14.99 -14.50 -9.82
CA SER A 405 13.68 -13.92 -10.12
C SER A 405 13.40 -13.82 -11.63
N ALA A 406 14.39 -13.40 -12.43
CA ALA A 406 14.25 -13.37 -13.89
C ALA A 406 14.09 -14.78 -14.50
N GLU A 407 14.77 -15.80 -13.98
CA GLU A 407 14.60 -17.20 -14.40
C GLU A 407 13.17 -17.69 -14.18
N LYS A 408 12.56 -17.34 -13.03
CA LYS A 408 11.15 -17.63 -12.77
C LYS A 408 10.25 -17.04 -13.84
N ILE A 409 10.38 -15.75 -14.11
CA ILE A 409 9.53 -15.02 -15.09
C ILE A 409 9.69 -15.62 -16.48
N MET A 410 10.92 -15.86 -16.93
CA MET A 410 11.18 -16.47 -18.23
C MET A 410 10.58 -17.88 -18.34
N ASN A 411 10.61 -18.67 -17.27
CA ASN A 411 10.06 -20.02 -17.27
C ASN A 411 8.53 -20.03 -17.31
N ILE A 412 7.86 -19.27 -16.43
CA ILE A 412 6.39 -19.29 -16.32
C ILE A 412 5.69 -18.64 -17.52
N THR A 413 6.39 -17.82 -18.30
CA THR A 413 5.83 -17.12 -19.46
C THR A 413 6.07 -17.85 -20.79
N ALA A 414 6.97 -18.83 -20.81
CA ALA A 414 7.39 -19.52 -22.03
C ALA A 414 6.24 -20.28 -22.72
N ALA A 415 5.38 -20.95 -21.95
CA ALA A 415 4.31 -21.77 -22.50
C ALA A 415 3.29 -20.95 -23.31
N PHE A 416 3.02 -19.70 -22.92
CA PHE A 416 2.16 -18.80 -23.68
C PHE A 416 2.85 -18.27 -24.94
N ALA A 417 4.18 -18.14 -24.93
CA ALA A 417 4.94 -17.54 -26.01
C ALA A 417 5.26 -18.49 -27.17
N ILE A 418 5.19 -19.81 -26.97
CA ILE A 418 5.42 -20.78 -28.04
C ILE A 418 4.29 -20.76 -29.09
N GLN A 419 4.57 -21.21 -30.31
CA GLN A 419 3.57 -21.30 -31.36
C GLN A 419 2.38 -22.19 -30.95
N GLY A 420 1.17 -21.63 -30.97
CA GLY A 420 -0.05 -22.32 -30.55
C GLY A 420 -0.25 -22.39 -29.03
N GLY A 421 0.65 -21.76 -28.26
CA GLY A 421 0.59 -21.67 -26.80
C GLY A 421 -0.32 -20.57 -26.26
N GLN A 422 -0.87 -19.71 -27.12
CA GLN A 422 -1.75 -18.58 -26.77
C GLN A 422 -3.15 -19.09 -26.38
N VAL A 423 -3.23 -19.83 -25.28
CA VAL A 423 -4.44 -20.42 -24.72
C VAL A 423 -4.61 -19.98 -23.26
N LYS A 424 -5.84 -20.00 -22.74
CA LYS A 424 -6.19 -19.52 -21.40
C LYS A 424 -5.37 -20.21 -20.31
N GLU A 425 -5.10 -21.50 -20.47
CA GLU A 425 -4.38 -22.34 -19.52
C GLU A 425 -2.93 -21.87 -19.31
N ASN A 426 -2.34 -21.23 -20.32
CA ASN A 426 -0.96 -20.74 -20.28
C ASN A 426 -0.84 -19.28 -19.82
N LEU A 427 -1.96 -18.60 -19.53
CA LEU A 427 -1.93 -17.30 -18.85
C LEU A 427 -1.38 -17.45 -17.42
N ILE A 428 -1.07 -16.35 -16.75
CA ILE A 428 -0.68 -16.34 -15.34
C ILE A 428 -1.94 -16.36 -14.47
N HIS A 429 -2.00 -17.35 -13.57
CA HIS A 429 -3.10 -17.56 -12.62
C HIS A 429 -2.67 -17.18 -11.21
N LEU A 430 -3.64 -16.82 -10.36
CA LEU A 430 -3.40 -16.80 -8.92
C LEU A 430 -2.94 -18.17 -8.44
N LYS A 431 -2.05 -18.18 -7.45
CA LYS A 431 -1.59 -19.41 -6.80
C LYS A 431 -2.77 -20.24 -6.29
N ASP A 432 -2.64 -21.57 -6.34
CA ASP A 432 -3.70 -22.46 -5.90
C ASP A 432 -4.09 -22.23 -4.44
N GLY A 433 -5.41 -22.21 -4.19
CA GLY A 433 -5.98 -21.94 -2.88
C GLY A 433 -5.94 -20.46 -2.44
N GLN A 434 -5.29 -19.57 -3.20
CA GLN A 434 -5.28 -18.15 -2.91
C GLN A 434 -6.46 -17.45 -3.58
N VAL A 435 -7.14 -16.60 -2.81
CA VAL A 435 -8.28 -15.77 -3.27
C VAL A 435 -7.85 -14.36 -3.68
N VAL A 436 -6.60 -14.01 -3.42
CA VAL A 436 -5.95 -12.75 -3.79
C VAL A 436 -4.59 -13.05 -4.41
N GLY A 437 -4.09 -12.14 -5.23
CA GLY A 437 -2.73 -12.25 -5.76
C GLY A 437 -2.27 -11.07 -6.62
N GLN A 438 -3.02 -9.97 -6.66
CA GLN A 438 -2.55 -8.72 -7.26
C GLN A 438 -3.03 -7.53 -6.43
N TRP A 439 -2.78 -6.29 -6.88
CA TRP A 439 -3.05 -5.04 -6.18
C TRP A 439 -4.44 -4.93 -5.54
N ARG A 440 -5.48 -5.46 -6.19
CA ARG A 440 -6.85 -5.59 -5.64
C ARG A 440 -6.94 -6.73 -4.63
N ASP A 441 -6.18 -6.63 -3.55
CA ASP A 441 -5.95 -7.66 -2.54
C ASP A 441 -7.07 -7.86 -1.50
N SER A 442 -8.31 -7.58 -1.90
CA SER A 442 -9.51 -7.95 -1.15
C SER A 442 -10.19 -9.18 -1.76
N THR A 443 -10.91 -9.96 -0.96
CA THR A 443 -11.59 -11.21 -1.41
C THR A 443 -12.42 -11.06 -2.69
N TYR A 444 -13.12 -9.95 -2.86
CA TYR A 444 -13.94 -9.67 -4.05
C TYR A 444 -13.28 -8.70 -5.03
N GLY A 445 -12.02 -8.31 -4.81
CA GLY A 445 -11.35 -7.25 -5.56
C GLY A 445 -11.26 -7.51 -7.06
N ILE A 446 -11.24 -8.80 -7.47
CA ILE A 446 -11.31 -9.23 -8.87
C ILE A 446 -12.52 -10.13 -9.16
N GLY A 447 -13.59 -10.00 -8.37
CA GLY A 447 -14.86 -10.70 -8.59
C GLY A 447 -14.76 -12.23 -8.50
N GLY A 448 -13.81 -12.73 -7.71
CA GLY A 448 -13.48 -14.16 -7.59
C GLY A 448 -12.69 -14.73 -8.77
N GLY A 449 -12.24 -13.89 -9.71
CA GLY A 449 -11.43 -14.29 -10.85
C GLY A 449 -10.12 -14.95 -10.44
N ARG A 450 -9.60 -15.83 -11.31
CA ARG A 450 -8.35 -16.56 -11.10
C ARG A 450 -7.22 -16.16 -12.04
N ILE A 451 -7.53 -15.41 -13.10
CA ILE A 451 -6.57 -14.94 -14.10
C ILE A 451 -6.72 -13.42 -14.21
N PRO A 452 -5.86 -12.62 -13.54
CA PRO A 452 -6.00 -11.17 -13.50
C PRO A 452 -5.66 -10.49 -14.83
N TYR A 453 -6.42 -9.45 -15.19
CA TYR A 453 -6.24 -8.70 -16.44
C TYR A 453 -4.93 -7.90 -16.48
N ASP A 454 -4.65 -7.11 -15.45
CA ASP A 454 -3.47 -6.26 -15.31
C ASP A 454 -2.16 -7.05 -15.41
N VAL A 455 -2.08 -8.17 -14.71
CA VAL A 455 -0.90 -9.04 -14.70
C VAL A 455 -0.60 -9.55 -16.11
N ASN A 456 -1.62 -10.11 -16.77
CA ASN A 456 -1.45 -10.81 -18.04
C ASN A 456 -1.28 -9.87 -19.24
N THR A 457 -1.93 -8.70 -19.21
CA THR A 457 -1.97 -7.79 -20.36
C THR A 457 -0.99 -6.63 -20.25
N ALA A 458 -0.43 -6.37 -19.07
CA ALA A 458 0.52 -5.28 -18.84
C ALA A 458 1.81 -5.73 -18.16
N LEU A 459 1.73 -6.33 -16.97
CA LEU A 459 2.92 -6.59 -16.16
C LEU A 459 3.84 -7.66 -16.76
N VAL A 460 3.28 -8.79 -17.21
CA VAL A 460 4.05 -9.86 -17.86
C VAL A 460 4.84 -9.35 -19.08
N PRO A 461 4.21 -8.73 -20.10
CA PRO A 461 4.96 -8.21 -21.24
C PRO A 461 5.96 -7.11 -20.85
N ALA A 462 5.62 -6.23 -19.91
CA ALA A 462 6.53 -5.18 -19.45
C ALA A 462 7.79 -5.77 -18.76
N ALA A 463 7.62 -6.78 -17.92
CA ALA A 463 8.71 -7.50 -17.28
C ALA A 463 9.61 -8.20 -18.30
N LEU A 464 9.03 -8.84 -19.33
CA LEU A 464 9.78 -9.49 -20.41
C LEU A 464 10.58 -8.48 -21.25
N ARG A 465 10.01 -7.30 -21.57
CA ARG A 465 10.76 -6.20 -22.19
C ARG A 465 11.91 -5.73 -21.32
N ALA A 466 11.68 -5.60 -20.01
CA ALA A 466 12.70 -5.19 -19.07
C ALA A 466 13.82 -6.25 -18.95
N ILE A 467 13.51 -7.54 -18.89
CA ILE A 467 14.50 -8.64 -18.90
C ILE A 467 15.33 -8.62 -20.18
N SER A 468 14.70 -8.39 -21.34
CA SER A 468 15.41 -8.23 -22.62
C SER A 468 16.43 -7.09 -22.56
N ALA A 469 16.02 -5.91 -22.07
CA ALA A 469 16.89 -4.74 -21.94
C ALA A 469 18.02 -4.96 -20.91
N LEU A 470 17.72 -5.58 -19.77
CA LEU A 470 18.71 -5.94 -18.75
C LEU A 470 19.72 -6.97 -19.30
N SER A 471 19.27 -7.96 -20.07
CA SER A 471 20.17 -8.93 -20.71
C SER A 471 21.10 -8.25 -21.73
N ALA A 472 20.61 -7.29 -22.51
CA ALA A 472 21.41 -6.50 -23.45
C ALA A 472 22.53 -5.69 -22.77
N GLU A 473 22.28 -5.21 -21.54
CA GLU A 473 23.27 -4.51 -20.70
C GLU A 473 24.12 -5.47 -19.84
N GLY A 474 24.04 -6.78 -20.09
CA GLY A 474 24.89 -7.79 -19.46
C GLY A 474 24.59 -8.05 -17.99
N PHE A 475 23.34 -7.91 -17.53
CA PHE A 475 22.94 -8.29 -16.17
C PHE A 475 22.85 -9.80 -15.97
N PHE A 476 22.66 -10.56 -17.06
CA PHE A 476 22.54 -12.01 -17.03
C PHE A 476 23.58 -12.65 -17.95
N PRO A 477 24.88 -12.64 -17.58
CA PRO A 477 25.96 -13.06 -18.47
C PRO A 477 25.86 -14.53 -18.91
N THR A 478 25.18 -15.38 -18.14
CA THR A 478 24.92 -16.78 -18.48
C THR A 478 23.67 -17.00 -19.35
N LYS A 479 22.89 -15.93 -19.62
CA LYS A 479 21.61 -15.92 -20.33
C LYS A 479 21.54 -14.81 -21.39
N ILE A 480 22.61 -14.65 -22.17
CA ILE A 480 22.70 -13.60 -23.19
C ILE A 480 21.61 -13.71 -24.27
N ASP A 481 21.10 -14.92 -24.49
CA ASP A 481 20.00 -15.23 -25.41
C ASP A 481 18.64 -14.65 -24.96
N TRP A 482 18.52 -14.23 -23.69
CA TRP A 482 17.29 -13.60 -23.20
C TRP A 482 17.06 -12.21 -23.78
N MET A 483 18.09 -11.53 -24.28
CA MET A 483 17.91 -10.29 -25.04
C MET A 483 16.88 -10.49 -26.16
N ASP A 484 17.05 -11.53 -26.99
CA ASP A 484 16.15 -11.82 -28.10
C ASP A 484 14.90 -12.61 -27.63
N THR A 485 15.10 -13.63 -26.80
CA THR A 485 14.02 -14.54 -26.37
C THR A 485 12.95 -13.81 -25.56
N ALA A 486 13.34 -12.99 -24.58
CA ALA A 486 12.39 -12.25 -23.76
C ALA A 486 11.67 -11.18 -24.59
N SER A 487 12.34 -10.54 -25.56
CA SER A 487 11.71 -9.60 -26.49
C SER A 487 10.66 -10.28 -27.37
N GLN A 488 10.95 -11.48 -27.88
CA GLN A 488 10.00 -12.27 -28.63
C GLN A 488 8.80 -12.69 -27.77
N TYR A 489 9.04 -13.14 -26.53
CA TYR A 489 7.96 -13.49 -25.61
C TYR A 489 7.09 -12.27 -25.33
N ALA A 490 7.69 -11.13 -24.99
CA ALA A 490 6.98 -9.88 -24.74
C ALA A 490 6.05 -9.52 -25.90
N GLN A 491 6.53 -9.61 -27.15
CA GLN A 491 5.72 -9.31 -28.32
C GLN A 491 4.48 -10.25 -28.42
N VAL A 492 4.66 -11.55 -28.20
CA VAL A 492 3.55 -12.52 -28.23
C VAL A 492 2.52 -12.22 -27.13
N TRP A 493 2.98 -11.95 -25.91
CA TRP A 493 2.13 -11.56 -24.78
C TRP A 493 1.39 -10.23 -25.05
N GLU A 494 2.07 -9.22 -25.59
CA GLU A 494 1.46 -7.92 -25.94
C GLU A 494 0.32 -8.08 -26.96
N ASP A 495 0.54 -8.91 -27.99
CA ASP A 495 -0.36 -9.03 -29.13
C ASP A 495 -1.54 -9.99 -28.87
N ASN A 496 -1.38 -10.99 -28.00
CA ASN A 496 -2.32 -12.11 -27.90
C ASN A 496 -3.03 -12.22 -26.55
N THR A 497 -2.97 -11.22 -25.65
CA THR A 497 -3.60 -11.33 -24.32
C THR A 497 -4.94 -10.61 -24.20
N LEU A 498 -5.08 -9.41 -24.79
CA LEU A 498 -6.29 -8.58 -24.62
C LEU A 498 -7.59 -9.32 -25.00
N HIS A 499 -7.59 -10.09 -26.10
CA HIS A 499 -8.78 -10.77 -26.61
C HIS A 499 -9.40 -11.79 -25.64
N PHE A 500 -8.65 -12.28 -24.65
CA PHE A 500 -9.20 -13.16 -23.62
C PHE A 500 -10.18 -12.43 -22.69
N PHE A 501 -9.95 -11.13 -22.49
CA PHE A 501 -10.67 -10.27 -21.54
C PHE A 501 -11.69 -9.35 -22.22
N GLU A 502 -11.74 -9.33 -23.55
CA GLU A 502 -12.67 -8.49 -24.31
C GLU A 502 -14.14 -8.79 -23.96
N VAL A 503 -14.85 -7.74 -23.57
CA VAL A 503 -16.30 -7.71 -23.38
C VAL A 503 -16.88 -6.76 -24.43
N ASP A 504 -17.81 -7.25 -25.25
CA ASP A 504 -18.58 -6.46 -26.22
C ASP A 504 -20.06 -6.76 -26.00
N ILE A 505 -20.80 -5.76 -25.49
CA ILE A 505 -22.21 -5.87 -25.12
C ILE A 505 -23.03 -5.00 -26.07
N ALA A 506 -24.06 -5.58 -26.68
CA ALA A 506 -24.99 -4.85 -27.54
C ALA A 506 -25.71 -3.74 -26.76
N ALA A 507 -26.00 -2.61 -27.41
CA ALA A 507 -26.59 -1.43 -26.75
C ALA A 507 -27.84 -1.77 -25.90
N GLU A 508 -28.77 -2.57 -26.43
CA GLU A 508 -30.01 -2.97 -25.75
C GLU A 508 -29.76 -3.86 -24.51
N GLU A 509 -28.79 -4.79 -24.60
CA GLU A 509 -28.38 -5.61 -23.45
C GLU A 509 -27.69 -4.73 -22.40
N ALA A 510 -26.82 -3.81 -22.82
CA ALA A 510 -26.13 -2.88 -21.93
C ALA A 510 -27.11 -1.97 -21.18
N GLN A 511 -28.15 -1.45 -21.85
CA GLN A 511 -29.23 -0.70 -21.21
C GLN A 511 -29.94 -1.52 -20.13
N THR A 512 -30.26 -2.78 -20.45
CA THR A 512 -30.92 -3.70 -19.52
C THR A 512 -30.05 -4.00 -18.31
N LEU A 513 -28.76 -4.29 -18.52
CA LEU A 513 -27.82 -4.59 -17.44
C LEU A 513 -27.63 -3.41 -16.50
N VAL A 514 -27.43 -2.20 -17.04
CA VAL A 514 -27.28 -0.99 -16.23
C VAL A 514 -28.55 -0.69 -15.45
N GLN A 515 -29.73 -0.85 -16.04
CA GLN A 515 -30.99 -0.67 -15.32
C GLN A 515 -31.14 -1.71 -14.19
N SER A 516 -30.81 -2.97 -14.44
CA SER A 516 -30.82 -4.03 -13.41
C SER A 516 -29.88 -3.67 -12.25
N TYR A 517 -28.67 -3.19 -12.54
CA TYR A 517 -27.73 -2.74 -11.52
C TYR A 517 -28.28 -1.60 -10.67
N VAL A 518 -28.91 -0.60 -11.29
CA VAL A 518 -29.52 0.54 -10.57
C VAL A 518 -30.60 0.04 -9.62
N ASP A 519 -31.47 -0.85 -10.10
CA ASP A 519 -32.56 -1.42 -9.31
C ASP A 519 -32.03 -2.29 -8.15
N GLU A 520 -31.02 -3.13 -8.41
CA GLU A 520 -30.44 -4.07 -7.44
C GLU A 520 -29.58 -3.39 -6.36
N SER A 521 -28.77 -2.40 -6.76
CA SER A 521 -27.89 -1.67 -5.85
C SER A 521 -28.62 -0.61 -5.03
N GLY A 522 -29.84 -0.22 -5.45
CA GLY A 522 -30.55 0.91 -4.87
C GLY A 522 -29.83 2.24 -5.12
N PHE A 523 -29.11 2.36 -6.24
CA PHE A 523 -28.37 3.58 -6.59
C PHE A 523 -29.33 4.77 -6.71
N ALA A 524 -29.10 5.80 -5.89
CA ALA A 524 -29.98 6.95 -5.79
C ALA A 524 -29.82 7.98 -6.92
N GLY A 525 -28.74 7.87 -7.72
CA GLY A 525 -28.49 8.79 -8.83
C GLY A 525 -29.21 8.41 -10.13
N SER A 526 -29.24 9.35 -11.06
CA SER A 526 -29.87 9.10 -12.37
C SER A 526 -28.95 8.26 -13.27
N ALA A 527 -29.44 7.11 -13.75
CA ALA A 527 -28.81 6.38 -14.85
C ALA A 527 -29.49 6.78 -16.16
N SER A 528 -28.78 7.56 -17.00
CA SER A 528 -29.27 7.93 -18.33
C SER A 528 -29.04 6.79 -19.32
N VAL A 529 -29.66 5.63 -19.10
CA VAL A 529 -29.43 4.40 -19.89
C VAL A 529 -29.70 4.59 -21.38
N ASP A 530 -30.64 5.47 -21.75
CA ASP A 530 -30.93 5.83 -23.14
C ASP A 530 -29.73 6.44 -23.89
N ASN A 531 -28.72 6.95 -23.17
CA ASN A 531 -27.47 7.44 -23.77
C ASN A 531 -26.56 6.31 -24.27
N ILE A 532 -26.85 5.05 -23.94
CA ILE A 532 -26.16 3.89 -24.51
C ILE A 532 -26.75 3.63 -25.90
N THR A 533 -26.20 4.30 -26.92
CA THR A 533 -26.69 4.22 -28.30
C THR A 533 -25.88 3.27 -29.20
N SER A 534 -24.82 2.67 -28.67
CA SER A 534 -23.92 1.76 -29.37
C SER A 534 -23.44 0.66 -28.43
N ASN A 535 -22.77 -0.35 -28.98
CA ASN A 535 -22.14 -1.38 -28.16
C ASN A 535 -21.21 -0.77 -27.11
N VAL A 536 -21.20 -1.39 -25.93
CA VAL A 536 -20.27 -1.07 -24.85
C VAL A 536 -19.14 -2.08 -24.89
N ARG A 537 -17.92 -1.59 -25.06
CA ARG A 537 -16.71 -2.41 -25.10
C ARG A 537 -15.80 -2.05 -23.94
N PHE A 538 -15.24 -3.06 -23.29
CA PHE A 538 -14.23 -2.91 -22.24
C PHE A 538 -13.51 -4.24 -22.01
N HIS A 539 -12.41 -4.21 -21.25
CA HIS A 539 -11.76 -5.43 -20.79
C HIS A 539 -12.27 -5.81 -19.40
N GLY A 540 -12.73 -7.05 -19.26
CA GLY A 540 -13.16 -7.60 -17.98
C GLY A 540 -12.00 -7.70 -17.00
N LEU A 541 -12.32 -7.60 -15.72
CA LEU A 541 -11.35 -7.45 -14.63
C LEU A 541 -10.47 -8.70 -14.42
N ALA A 542 -11.01 -9.88 -14.72
CA ALA A 542 -10.33 -11.16 -14.63
C ALA A 542 -11.11 -12.24 -15.42
N LEU A 543 -10.52 -13.42 -15.57
CA LEU A 543 -11.22 -14.62 -16.07
C LEU A 543 -11.55 -15.59 -14.93
N ASP A 544 -12.50 -16.50 -15.21
CA ASP A 544 -12.93 -17.57 -14.30
C ASP A 544 -13.36 -17.03 -12.93
N GLY A 545 -14.34 -16.12 -12.96
CA GLY A 545 -14.91 -15.45 -11.79
C GLY A 545 -15.93 -16.27 -11.02
N ASN A 546 -16.48 -15.65 -9.97
CA ASN A 546 -17.59 -16.19 -9.19
C ASN A 546 -18.77 -16.62 -10.07
N ASN A 547 -19.57 -17.58 -9.58
CA ASN A 547 -20.74 -18.10 -10.27
C ASN A 547 -20.45 -18.63 -11.69
N ALA A 548 -19.24 -19.18 -11.89
CA ALA A 548 -18.76 -19.73 -13.15
C ALA A 548 -18.74 -18.72 -14.31
N GLN A 549 -18.59 -17.42 -14.01
CA GLN A 549 -18.41 -16.41 -15.04
C GLN A 549 -17.09 -16.59 -15.78
N ARG A 550 -17.15 -16.76 -17.10
CA ARG A 550 -15.94 -16.88 -17.95
C ARG A 550 -15.07 -15.63 -17.88
N ILE A 551 -15.69 -14.45 -17.89
CA ILE A 551 -15.05 -13.14 -17.78
C ILE A 551 -15.79 -12.38 -16.68
N VAL A 552 -15.07 -11.82 -15.72
CA VAL A 552 -15.61 -10.91 -14.71
C VAL A 552 -15.92 -9.57 -15.40
N ARG A 553 -17.18 -9.36 -15.77
CA ARG A 553 -17.67 -8.19 -16.55
C ARG A 553 -17.78 -6.91 -15.71
N VAL A 554 -16.69 -6.57 -15.02
CA VAL A 554 -16.54 -5.34 -14.25
C VAL A 554 -15.64 -4.40 -15.04
N MET A 555 -16.19 -3.27 -15.49
CA MET A 555 -15.42 -2.21 -16.14
C MET A 555 -14.50 -1.59 -15.10
N ASN A 556 -13.24 -1.29 -15.44
CA ASN A 556 -12.22 -0.98 -14.45
C ASN A 556 -11.13 -0.05 -15.00
N THR A 557 -10.29 0.47 -14.12
CA THR A 557 -9.17 1.37 -14.44
C THR A 557 -7.84 0.65 -14.67
N ASP A 558 -7.79 -0.69 -14.65
CA ASP A 558 -6.53 -1.43 -14.76
C ASP A 558 -5.87 -1.30 -16.14
N ASP A 559 -6.59 -0.76 -17.13
CA ASP A 559 -6.02 -0.23 -18.38
C ASP A 559 -4.83 0.74 -18.11
N CYS A 560 -4.78 1.39 -16.95
CA CYS A 560 -3.68 2.28 -16.55
C CYS A 560 -2.31 1.59 -16.58
N PHE A 561 -2.22 0.31 -16.21
CA PHE A 561 -0.95 -0.43 -16.23
C PHE A 561 -0.44 -0.58 -17.65
N ARG A 562 -1.30 -0.96 -18.60
CA ARG A 562 -0.92 -1.11 -20.01
C ARG A 562 -0.55 0.23 -20.64
N LEU A 563 -1.32 1.29 -20.33
CA LEU A 563 -1.03 2.66 -20.79
C LEU A 563 0.33 3.16 -20.28
N PHE A 564 0.65 2.88 -19.03
CA PHE A 564 1.86 3.39 -18.37
C PHE A 564 3.12 2.57 -18.72
N LEU A 565 3.01 1.24 -18.77
CA LEU A 565 4.17 0.35 -18.87
C LEU A 565 4.53 -0.07 -20.31
N LEU A 566 3.58 -0.04 -21.24
CA LEU A 566 3.78 -0.58 -22.59
C LEU A 566 3.77 0.48 -23.69
N ASN A 567 4.60 0.25 -24.70
CA ASN A 567 4.58 0.95 -25.98
C ASN A 567 4.24 -0.04 -27.09
N SER A 568 3.05 -0.64 -27.04
CA SER A 568 2.64 -1.70 -27.97
C SER A 568 2.75 -1.26 -29.44
N THR A 569 3.07 -2.25 -30.28
CA THR A 569 3.41 -2.04 -31.70
C THR A 569 2.30 -2.50 -32.66
N ASN A 570 1.35 -3.32 -32.20
CA ASN A 570 0.15 -3.66 -32.96
C ASN A 570 -0.81 -2.48 -33.01
N GLN A 571 -0.77 -1.74 -34.13
CA GLN A 571 -1.46 -0.46 -34.27
C GLN A 571 -2.99 -0.57 -34.23
N THR A 572 -3.57 -1.62 -34.82
CA THR A 572 -5.03 -1.83 -34.80
C THR A 572 -5.52 -2.09 -33.38
N GLN A 573 -4.82 -2.97 -32.65
CA GLN A 573 -5.15 -3.27 -31.26
C GLN A 573 -4.94 -2.06 -30.36
N LEU A 574 -3.82 -1.33 -30.51
CA LEU A 574 -3.54 -0.11 -29.75
C LEU A 574 -4.62 0.96 -29.96
N THR A 575 -5.03 1.17 -31.21
CA THR A 575 -6.07 2.16 -31.55
C THR A 575 -7.41 1.78 -30.92
N ALA A 576 -7.80 0.50 -30.99
CA ALA A 576 -9.04 0.01 -30.37
C ALA A 576 -9.01 0.09 -28.84
N PHE A 577 -7.87 -0.25 -28.22
CA PHE A 577 -7.63 -0.14 -26.78
C PHE A 577 -7.79 1.32 -26.31
N LEU A 578 -7.11 2.26 -26.96
CA LEU A 578 -7.20 3.69 -26.62
C LEU A 578 -8.62 4.27 -26.81
N ASP A 579 -9.31 3.87 -27.87
CA ASP A 579 -10.69 4.29 -28.12
C ASP A 579 -11.64 3.85 -26.99
N GLN A 580 -11.53 2.58 -26.56
CA GLN A 580 -12.32 2.03 -25.47
C GLN A 580 -11.96 2.62 -24.11
N THR A 581 -10.67 2.74 -23.78
CA THR A 581 -10.25 3.35 -22.50
C THR A 581 -10.73 4.80 -22.41
N ALA A 582 -10.69 5.56 -23.51
CA ALA A 582 -11.21 6.92 -23.55
C ALA A 582 -12.74 6.97 -23.30
N ASP A 583 -13.51 6.06 -23.89
CA ASP A 583 -14.95 5.95 -23.65
C ASP A 583 -15.27 5.63 -22.18
N ASN A 584 -14.54 4.69 -21.56
CA ASN A 584 -14.72 4.33 -20.16
C ASN A 584 -14.49 5.50 -19.20
N ILE A 585 -13.49 6.34 -19.50
CA ILE A 585 -13.16 7.53 -18.72
C ILE A 585 -14.21 8.62 -18.93
N ILE A 586 -14.62 8.90 -20.17
CA ILE A 586 -15.52 10.04 -20.46
C ILE A 586 -16.94 9.79 -19.94
N ARG A 587 -17.44 8.56 -20.00
CA ARG A 587 -18.83 8.25 -19.65
C ARG A 587 -19.06 8.34 -18.13
N PRO A 588 -20.18 8.93 -17.67
CA PRO A 588 -20.49 9.02 -16.26
C PRO A 588 -20.90 7.66 -15.69
N PHE A 589 -20.61 7.39 -14.43
CA PHE A 589 -21.14 6.23 -13.71
C PHE A 589 -22.68 6.29 -13.64
N PRO A 590 -23.42 5.18 -13.86
CA PRO A 590 -22.96 3.80 -14.06
C PRO A 590 -22.67 3.40 -15.52
N LEU A 591 -22.72 4.31 -16.50
CA LEU A 591 -22.40 4.00 -17.91
C LEU A 591 -20.89 3.87 -18.17
N GLY A 592 -20.08 4.60 -17.42
CA GLY A 592 -18.62 4.55 -17.43
C GLY A 592 -18.05 4.61 -16.01
N LEU A 593 -16.88 5.21 -15.86
CA LEU A 593 -16.15 5.27 -14.59
C LEU A 593 -16.18 6.66 -13.92
N SER A 594 -16.57 7.70 -14.64
CA SER A 594 -16.46 9.09 -14.15
C SER A 594 -17.57 9.52 -13.20
N THR A 595 -17.19 10.28 -12.19
CA THR A 595 -18.06 11.00 -11.24
C THR A 595 -17.47 12.36 -10.92
N SER A 596 -18.19 13.22 -10.20
CA SER A 596 -17.69 14.51 -9.73
C SER A 596 -16.53 14.38 -8.72
N ILE A 597 -16.40 13.25 -8.04
CA ILE A 597 -15.33 12.98 -7.05
C ILE A 597 -14.13 12.23 -7.62
N GLY A 598 -14.09 11.98 -8.95
CA GLY A 598 -13.02 11.25 -9.62
C GLY A 598 -13.52 10.09 -10.48
N VAL A 599 -12.61 9.17 -10.81
CA VAL A 599 -12.88 7.98 -11.62
C VAL A 599 -12.85 6.74 -10.73
N PHE A 600 -13.93 5.95 -10.75
CA PHE A 600 -13.99 4.72 -9.95
C PHE A 600 -13.09 3.63 -10.51
N VAL A 601 -12.46 2.86 -9.62
CA VAL A 601 -11.58 1.75 -10.00
C VAL A 601 -12.34 0.53 -10.52
N ALA A 602 -13.63 0.42 -10.22
CA ALA A 602 -14.50 -0.66 -10.67
C ALA A 602 -15.95 -0.18 -10.87
N ASN A 603 -16.58 -0.63 -11.94
CA ASN A 603 -17.98 -0.45 -12.26
C ASN A 603 -18.61 -1.83 -12.57
N PRO A 604 -19.43 -2.38 -11.65
CA PRO A 604 -20.07 -3.69 -11.81
C PRO A 604 -21.36 -3.67 -12.64
N ALA A 605 -21.79 -2.52 -13.18
CA ALA A 605 -23.11 -2.36 -13.81
C ALA A 605 -23.36 -3.27 -15.02
N TYR A 606 -22.30 -3.80 -15.63
CA TYR A 606 -22.36 -4.72 -16.78
C TYR A 606 -22.21 -6.20 -16.38
N GLY A 607 -22.17 -6.47 -15.07
CA GLY A 607 -21.87 -7.79 -14.50
C GLY A 607 -22.96 -8.84 -14.73
N GLY A 608 -24.23 -8.41 -14.75
CA GLY A 608 -25.43 -9.25 -14.93
C GLY A 608 -25.73 -10.25 -13.80
N ASP A 609 -24.78 -10.47 -12.89
CA ASP A 609 -24.93 -11.33 -11.72
C ASP A 609 -25.02 -10.46 -10.45
N PRO A 610 -26.05 -10.65 -9.60
CA PRO A 610 -26.23 -9.89 -8.36
C PRO A 610 -25.04 -9.94 -7.41
N VAL A 611 -24.19 -10.97 -7.50
CA VAL A 611 -22.97 -11.07 -6.68
C VAL A 611 -22.05 -9.86 -6.88
N TYR A 612 -22.02 -9.25 -8.07
CA TYR A 612 -21.15 -8.11 -8.32
C TYR A 612 -21.72 -6.82 -7.77
N ALA A 613 -23.02 -6.56 -7.94
CA ALA A 613 -23.67 -5.41 -7.32
C ALA A 613 -23.52 -5.46 -5.78
N ALA A 614 -23.62 -6.66 -5.19
CA ALA A 614 -23.52 -6.86 -3.75
C ALA A 614 -22.10 -6.71 -3.17
N ASN A 615 -21.04 -6.90 -3.98
CA ASN A 615 -19.66 -6.94 -3.49
C ASN A 615 -18.73 -5.85 -4.05
N PHE A 616 -19.10 -5.16 -5.13
CA PHE A 616 -18.42 -3.96 -5.65
C PHE A 616 -19.17 -2.67 -5.26
N THR A 617 -19.48 -2.56 -3.98
CA THR A 617 -20.18 -1.41 -3.39
C THR A 617 -19.23 -0.24 -3.13
N ASN A 618 -19.77 0.91 -2.77
CA ASN A 618 -18.98 2.10 -2.42
C ASN A 618 -18.21 1.93 -1.09
N ASN A 619 -18.64 1.01 -0.22
CA ASN A 619 -17.92 0.67 1.01
C ASN A 619 -16.97 -0.52 0.87
N ALA A 620 -16.82 -1.12 -0.32
CA ALA A 620 -15.84 -2.17 -0.56
C ALA A 620 -14.48 -1.57 -0.97
N TYR A 621 -13.39 -2.06 -0.37
CA TYR A 621 -12.03 -1.53 -0.53
C TYR A 621 -11.54 -1.43 -2.00
N HIS A 622 -11.99 -2.35 -2.86
CA HIS A 622 -11.75 -2.32 -4.31
C HIS A 622 -13.06 -2.26 -5.14
N GLY A 623 -14.11 -1.70 -4.54
CA GLY A 623 -15.43 -1.53 -5.16
C GLY A 623 -15.55 -0.28 -6.02
N THR A 624 -16.70 0.39 -5.95
CA THR A 624 -16.96 1.67 -6.62
C THR A 624 -16.34 2.83 -5.84
N VAL A 625 -15.01 2.80 -5.71
CA VAL A 625 -14.18 3.76 -4.95
C VAL A 625 -13.13 4.40 -5.85
N VAL A 626 -12.50 5.47 -5.38
CA VAL A 626 -11.42 6.15 -6.09
C VAL A 626 -10.09 5.93 -5.36
N TRP A 627 -9.06 5.55 -6.10
CA TRP A 627 -7.70 5.37 -5.59
C TRP A 627 -6.77 6.41 -6.20
N SER A 628 -6.04 7.15 -5.35
CA SER A 628 -5.17 8.24 -5.81
C SER A 628 -4.12 7.78 -6.83
N TRP A 629 -3.42 6.68 -6.52
CA TRP A 629 -2.34 6.21 -7.39
C TRP A 629 -2.85 5.66 -8.74
N GLN A 630 -4.07 5.14 -8.79
CA GLN A 630 -4.73 4.71 -10.02
C GLN A 630 -5.03 5.91 -10.93
N LEU A 631 -5.53 7.02 -10.37
CA LEU A 631 -5.71 8.27 -11.13
C LEU A 631 -4.37 8.77 -11.68
N SER A 632 -3.34 8.75 -10.84
CA SER A 632 -1.98 9.17 -11.18
C SER A 632 -1.39 8.32 -12.33
N MET A 633 -1.48 6.99 -12.23
CA MET A 633 -1.00 6.08 -13.26
C MET A 633 -1.81 6.19 -14.55
N LEU A 634 -3.13 6.36 -14.46
CA LEU A 634 -4.00 6.53 -15.63
C LEU A 634 -3.67 7.83 -16.37
N ALA A 635 -3.48 8.93 -15.64
CA ALA A 635 -3.10 10.22 -16.21
C ALA A 635 -1.71 10.17 -16.85
N ALA A 636 -0.71 9.64 -16.13
CA ALA A 636 0.66 9.48 -16.65
C ALA A 636 0.71 8.51 -17.84
N GLY A 637 -0.11 7.46 -17.83
CA GLY A 637 -0.24 6.51 -18.93
C GLY A 637 -0.85 7.14 -20.18
N LEU A 638 -1.96 7.88 -20.06
CA LEU A 638 -2.54 8.62 -21.19
C LEU A 638 -1.57 9.67 -21.75
N GLU A 639 -0.89 10.40 -20.87
CA GLU A 639 0.14 11.37 -21.25
C GLU A 639 1.24 10.70 -22.06
N ARG A 640 1.78 9.59 -21.56
CA ARG A 640 2.79 8.79 -22.25
C ARG A 640 2.34 8.38 -23.65
N GLN A 641 1.10 7.94 -23.81
CA GLN A 641 0.59 7.54 -25.12
C GLN A 641 0.45 8.74 -26.05
N LEU A 642 -0.10 9.87 -25.59
CA LEU A 642 -0.22 11.11 -26.35
C LEU A 642 1.16 11.68 -26.76
N ASP A 643 2.15 11.62 -25.88
CA ASP A 643 3.52 12.07 -26.17
C ASP A 643 4.15 11.32 -27.35
N ARG A 644 3.78 10.04 -27.58
CA ARG A 644 4.22 9.26 -28.74
C ARG A 644 3.77 9.90 -30.07
N CYS A 645 2.72 10.72 -30.06
CA CYS A 645 2.28 11.46 -31.24
C CYS A 645 3.22 12.60 -31.66
N THR A 646 4.14 13.01 -30.78
CA THR A 646 5.14 14.04 -31.09
C THR A 646 6.50 13.46 -31.53
N SER A 647 6.66 12.14 -31.47
CA SER A 647 7.88 11.43 -31.86
C SER A 647 8.17 11.53 -33.36
N THR A 648 9.45 11.61 -33.75
CA THR A 648 9.85 11.67 -35.17
C THR A 648 10.22 10.30 -35.76
N ALA A 649 10.35 9.24 -34.94
CA ALA A 649 10.83 7.95 -35.39
C ALA A 649 9.70 6.97 -35.73
N HIS A 650 8.73 6.81 -34.82
CA HIS A 650 7.61 5.87 -34.96
C HIS A 650 6.37 6.47 -34.29
N VAL A 651 5.52 7.11 -35.10
CA VAL A 651 4.25 7.70 -34.65
C VAL A 651 3.16 6.63 -34.73
N PRO A 652 2.43 6.34 -33.63
CA PRO A 652 1.32 5.38 -33.65
C PRO A 652 0.15 5.81 -34.56
N ASP A 653 -0.56 4.85 -35.16
CA ASP A 653 -1.63 5.13 -36.12
C ASP A 653 -2.77 5.95 -35.50
N PHE A 654 -3.11 5.67 -34.23
CA PHE A 654 -4.18 6.37 -33.50
C PHE A 654 -3.95 7.88 -33.47
N CYS A 655 -2.69 8.36 -33.52
CA CYS A 655 -2.35 9.78 -33.52
C CYS A 655 -2.88 10.52 -34.76
N SER A 656 -3.06 9.79 -35.87
CA SER A 656 -3.63 10.32 -37.11
C SER A 656 -5.10 9.96 -37.31
N ASP A 657 -5.67 9.12 -36.43
CA ASP A 657 -7.07 8.76 -36.45
C ASP A 657 -7.94 9.95 -36.00
N MET A 658 -8.79 10.42 -36.92
CA MET A 658 -9.60 11.63 -36.72
C MET A 658 -10.72 11.45 -35.68
N ALA A 659 -11.03 10.22 -35.27
CA ALA A 659 -12.01 9.93 -34.24
C ALA A 659 -11.32 9.62 -32.90
N VAL A 660 -10.28 8.79 -32.90
CA VAL A 660 -9.65 8.27 -31.68
C VAL A 660 -8.73 9.30 -31.04
N HIS A 661 -7.80 9.93 -31.78
CA HIS A 661 -6.89 10.93 -31.19
C HIS A 661 -7.60 12.05 -30.40
N PRO A 662 -8.60 12.78 -30.98
CA PRO A 662 -9.29 13.82 -30.24
C PRO A 662 -10.15 13.27 -29.08
N LYS A 663 -10.58 12.00 -29.14
CA LYS A 663 -11.28 11.35 -28.03
C LYS A 663 -10.32 11.05 -26.87
N VAL A 664 -9.14 10.51 -27.15
CA VAL A 664 -8.10 10.26 -26.13
C VAL A 664 -7.66 11.57 -25.47
N LEU A 665 -7.45 12.63 -26.26
CA LEU A 665 -7.12 13.96 -25.73
C LEU A 665 -8.25 14.51 -24.83
N ARG A 666 -9.52 14.28 -25.20
CA ARG A 666 -10.67 14.65 -24.37
C ARG A 666 -10.72 13.84 -23.08
N ALA A 667 -10.45 12.54 -23.13
CA ALA A 667 -10.40 11.69 -21.94
C ALA A 667 -9.29 12.13 -20.98
N TYR A 668 -8.09 12.46 -21.50
CA TYR A 668 -6.99 13.03 -20.73
C TYR A 668 -7.40 14.32 -20.01
N ASN A 669 -8.01 15.26 -20.75
CA ASN A 669 -8.45 16.53 -20.16
C ASN A 669 -9.59 16.35 -19.16
N HIS A 670 -10.57 15.50 -19.47
CA HIS A 670 -11.68 15.18 -18.58
C HIS A 670 -11.18 14.57 -17.27
N LEU A 671 -10.25 13.60 -17.35
CA LEU A 671 -9.60 13.02 -16.17
C LEU A 671 -8.89 14.10 -15.35
N TRP A 672 -8.11 14.97 -15.99
CA TRP A 672 -7.42 16.06 -15.28
C TRP A 672 -8.37 17.08 -14.68
N ASP A 673 -9.48 17.41 -15.34
CA ASP A 673 -10.48 18.31 -14.78
C ASP A 673 -11.08 17.71 -13.49
N LEU A 674 -11.30 16.39 -13.45
CA LEU A 674 -11.73 15.68 -12.23
C LEU A 674 -10.64 15.64 -11.15
N ILE A 675 -9.39 15.39 -11.53
CA ILE A 675 -8.24 15.40 -10.59
C ILE A 675 -8.06 16.79 -9.98
N ASP A 676 -8.05 17.83 -10.81
CA ASP A 676 -7.88 19.23 -10.40
C ASP A 676 -9.04 19.67 -9.48
N ALA A 677 -10.28 19.26 -9.78
CA ALA A 677 -11.44 19.55 -8.94
C ALA A 677 -11.38 18.88 -7.56
N ASN A 678 -10.63 17.77 -7.43
CA ASN A 678 -10.50 16.99 -6.20
C ASN A 678 -9.10 17.08 -5.59
N SER A 679 -8.33 18.14 -5.91
CA SER A 679 -6.92 18.27 -5.52
C SER A 679 -6.66 18.17 -4.00
N ALA A 680 -7.66 18.54 -3.19
CA ALA A 680 -7.60 18.48 -1.72
C ALA A 680 -7.48 17.05 -1.17
N TYR A 681 -7.88 16.04 -1.95
CA TYR A 681 -7.98 14.65 -1.49
C TYR A 681 -6.94 13.72 -2.14
N LEU A 682 -6.14 14.22 -3.08
CA LEU A 682 -5.21 13.41 -3.87
C LEU A 682 -4.10 12.75 -3.02
N SER A 683 -3.82 13.26 -1.82
CA SER A 683 -2.86 12.64 -0.89
C SER A 683 -3.48 11.60 0.05
N SER A 684 -4.78 11.30 -0.11
CA SER A 684 -5.43 10.19 0.58
C SER A 684 -5.19 8.88 -0.17
N GLU A 685 -5.17 7.76 0.55
CA GLU A 685 -5.08 6.40 -0.02
C GLU A 685 -6.24 6.12 -0.99
N VAL A 686 -7.44 6.11 -0.43
CA VAL A 686 -8.70 5.73 -1.07
C VAL A 686 -9.83 6.53 -0.46
N TRP A 687 -10.76 6.96 -1.32
CA TRP A 687 -11.99 7.58 -0.88
C TRP A 687 -13.21 7.02 -1.60
N SER A 688 -14.34 7.23 -0.97
CA SER A 688 -15.65 6.78 -1.40
C SER A 688 -16.59 7.98 -1.51
N TRP A 689 -17.89 7.69 -1.55
CA TRP A 689 -18.94 8.65 -1.76
C TRP A 689 -20.23 8.26 -1.06
N VAL A 690 -21.03 9.27 -0.75
CA VAL A 690 -22.48 9.16 -0.60
C VAL A 690 -23.15 9.97 -1.70
N TYR A 691 -24.33 9.57 -2.14
CA TYR A 691 -25.10 10.33 -3.13
C TYR A 691 -26.09 11.26 -2.42
N SER A 692 -25.92 12.57 -2.59
CA SER A 692 -26.74 13.58 -1.93
C SER A 692 -26.80 14.86 -2.76
N GLY A 693 -27.96 15.52 -2.79
CA GLY A 693 -28.14 16.75 -3.56
C GLY A 693 -27.92 16.58 -5.07
N ASP A 694 -28.31 15.41 -5.61
CA ASP A 694 -28.11 15.00 -7.01
C ASP A 694 -26.64 14.89 -7.46
N ASP A 695 -25.71 14.74 -6.51
CA ASP A 695 -24.28 14.61 -6.78
C ASP A 695 -23.58 13.57 -5.89
N PHE A 696 -22.37 13.16 -6.29
CA PHE A 696 -21.47 12.38 -5.47
C PHE A 696 -20.76 13.30 -4.48
N VAL A 697 -20.85 12.98 -3.19
CA VAL A 697 -20.19 13.72 -2.12
C VAL A 697 -19.03 12.89 -1.60
N TYR A 698 -17.81 13.45 -1.63
CA TYR A 698 -16.61 12.83 -1.08
C TYR A 698 -16.87 12.28 0.33
N THR A 699 -16.45 11.04 0.59
CA THR A 699 -16.57 10.41 1.91
C THR A 699 -15.35 9.52 2.16
N PRO A 700 -14.62 9.67 3.28
CA PRO A 700 -13.57 8.72 3.65
C PRO A 700 -14.14 7.30 3.74
N LEU A 701 -13.43 6.30 3.21
CA LEU A 701 -13.94 4.92 3.18
C LEU A 701 -14.26 4.40 4.59
N GLY A 702 -13.38 4.69 5.56
CA GLY A 702 -13.57 4.28 6.97
C GLY A 702 -14.72 4.96 7.70
N ALA A 703 -15.33 6.00 7.13
CA ALA A 703 -16.55 6.61 7.66
C ALA A 703 -17.82 5.83 7.27
N LEU A 704 -17.74 4.98 6.24
CA LEU A 704 -18.86 4.13 5.81
C LEU A 704 -18.92 2.84 6.65
N PRO A 705 -20.13 2.29 6.89
CA PRO A 705 -20.23 0.95 7.45
C PRO A 705 -19.54 -0.06 6.53
N PRO A 706 -18.83 -1.07 7.06
CA PRO A 706 -18.18 -2.07 6.22
C PRO A 706 -19.19 -2.88 5.40
N PRO A 707 -18.74 -3.56 4.34
CA PRO A 707 -19.56 -4.56 3.66
C PRO A 707 -20.06 -5.63 4.64
N PRO A 708 -21.26 -6.20 4.43
CA PRO A 708 -21.78 -7.25 5.30
C PRO A 708 -20.79 -8.39 5.52
N GLY A 709 -20.56 -8.75 6.79
CA GLY A 709 -19.63 -9.82 7.17
C GLY A 709 -18.15 -9.41 7.16
N GLN A 710 -17.84 -8.14 6.94
CA GLN A 710 -16.50 -7.58 7.07
C GLN A 710 -16.43 -6.58 8.23
N SER A 711 -15.22 -6.36 8.73
CA SER A 711 -14.94 -5.36 9.74
C SER A 711 -14.68 -3.98 9.10
N PRO A 712 -14.96 -2.89 9.81
CA PRO A 712 -14.61 -1.53 9.35
C PRO A 712 -13.12 -1.44 9.02
N THR A 713 -12.81 -0.73 7.94
CA THR A 713 -11.43 -0.48 7.52
C THR A 713 -11.16 1.01 7.55
N GLU A 714 -10.18 1.44 8.33
CA GLU A 714 -9.72 2.83 8.34
C GLU A 714 -8.87 3.12 7.10
N SER A 715 -9.21 4.18 6.37
CA SER A 715 -8.34 4.70 5.30
C SER A 715 -7.06 5.24 5.94
N ASN A 716 -5.89 4.95 5.34
CA ASN A 716 -4.68 5.62 5.79
C ASN A 716 -4.70 7.07 5.38
N ILE A 717 -4.34 7.93 6.33
CA ILE A 717 -4.14 9.35 6.06
C ILE A 717 -3.07 9.57 4.99
N ARG A 718 -2.04 8.72 4.93
CA ARG A 718 -0.98 8.74 3.92
C ARG A 718 -0.53 7.33 3.59
N GLN A 719 -0.40 7.04 2.31
CA GLN A 719 0.35 5.90 1.79
C GLN A 719 1.40 6.39 0.79
N LEU A 720 2.45 5.63 0.59
CA LEU A 720 3.54 6.02 -0.29
C LEU A 720 3.06 6.34 -1.71
N TRP A 721 2.21 5.47 -2.28
CA TRP A 721 1.67 5.67 -3.63
C TRP A 721 0.61 6.80 -3.72
N SER A 722 0.10 7.30 -2.59
CA SER A 722 -0.78 8.48 -2.57
C SER A 722 0.00 9.80 -2.73
N LEU A 723 1.33 9.75 -2.63
CA LEU A 723 2.21 10.91 -2.79
C LEU A 723 2.66 11.12 -4.25
N THR A 724 2.20 10.30 -5.19
CA THR A 724 2.64 10.30 -6.60
C THR A 724 2.33 11.60 -7.34
N PHE A 725 1.33 12.36 -6.91
CA PHE A 725 1.03 13.71 -7.42
C PHE A 725 2.05 14.79 -7.03
N LEU A 726 3.06 14.47 -6.22
CA LEU A 726 4.29 15.29 -6.13
C LEU A 726 4.99 15.40 -7.48
N THR A 727 4.88 14.34 -8.29
CA THR A 727 5.51 14.23 -9.60
C THR A 727 4.51 14.38 -10.74
N VAL A 728 3.41 13.62 -10.70
CA VAL A 728 2.43 13.57 -11.80
C VAL A 728 1.63 14.85 -11.83
N LYS A 729 1.74 15.59 -12.94
CA LYS A 729 1.12 16.91 -13.15
C LYS A 729 0.54 16.99 -14.54
N ARG A 730 -0.51 17.79 -14.73
CA ARG A 730 -1.11 18.02 -16.04
C ARG A 730 -0.11 18.66 -16.99
N ASN A 731 0.19 17.98 -18.09
CA ASN A 731 0.94 18.53 -19.20
C ASN A 731 0.11 19.60 -19.91
N GLN A 732 0.57 20.86 -19.80
CA GLN A 732 -0.12 22.02 -20.36
C GLN A 732 -0.15 22.03 -21.89
N ALA A 733 0.69 21.24 -22.57
CA ALA A 733 0.67 21.14 -24.02
C ALA A 733 -0.58 20.40 -24.55
N PHE A 734 -1.25 19.61 -23.72
CA PHE A 734 -2.45 18.85 -24.09
C PHE A 734 -3.77 19.52 -23.66
N ARG A 735 -3.70 20.72 -23.06
CA ARG A 735 -4.89 21.43 -22.58
C ARG A 735 -5.75 22.01 -23.71
#